data_AF-A0A4S2KKZ4-F1
#
_entry.id   AF-A0A4S2KKZ4-F1
#
_cell.length_a   1.000
_cell.length_b   1.000
_cell.length_c   1.000
_cell.angle_alpha   90.00
_cell.angle_beta   90.00
_cell.angle_gamma   90.00
#
_symmetry.space_group_name_H-M   'P 1'
#
loop_
_entity.id
_entity.type
_entity.pdbx_description
1 polymer ?
#
loop_
_entity_poly.entity_id
_entity_poly.type
_entity_poly.pdbx_seq_one_letter_code
_entity_poly.pdbx_strand_id
1 'polypeptide(L)'
;MANMMTHVVNQITNFLDECNTEKAIELLKADSSVTEEGLGRIMSVVVLNLTSSVLQHKKAAFECSSNVLMFIAENCDPKITILEFLKHVPHTSDHVNFCAILNTMRSCIMRIENKGKVIDWCLERFQMYILNLSLPDKVDDPEAASDGIIHTYKAVIVFLEPLVEEAIDINSKQEEGSVLGDYLLSFFIFLCGKPFCCLNKYIGEEPVYEELMDNIVTQALRLTGDILYSLDTVSQRKRRPTYFKAQCRAVPHDQIWTLNISNMAYANFYFYVITKENYWVNVPQVYNSYYILEMCAYFFEKLLSKDCSISNGLIFMEHVIKRISPHSVDSKVLELDIYTELFQPITKVMIYSNNDEQRKKAVRVFQEYIEIFNMEARYTIIFHLYEIVEHSGLLSFITGIFKSSIIQCLDSTPRNPQFLGRNMELLLKKVCNLPHGSSSDMVEMSDEIITALNLLRFLFIRDKNNETGIWNMVDMLKNDYLNPLRKGIDLCKAHWRVKTKDLEQQKKDLVKEEDYSKLMKANMEVTLTVGSEQLPAMPLSQKTCICYQVLNGLDVMESILIRVNECINMNEKFTQKSDECFRCLWTSRALLVDQSENDNRNAEPQQSGHEENDEEYEKNIKTKILSASLKFVPDMGWSKQAISAGAESVGYPGVIHGLFPNGSAALVLYFYSMCNRELNQILEKEAMVIETDSSSPRKTPEQQVRDAVETRLRMVIPYKKSWPQAMAIMTLPPNVPTALANLLTLVDDICYYAGDRSVDINWYIRRMILATIYKSTELYMLQDRSEDHKETWLFLERRIQDTLQVQMMLSSSNKPDEALNRVTETATAVFITARNILGLN
;
A
#
# COMPACT_ATOMS: atom_id res chain seq x y z
N MET A 1 39.25 -39.99 -50.28
CA MET A 1 39.19 -39.10 -49.09
C MET A 1 38.00 -39.41 -48.18
N ALA A 2 36.75 -39.38 -48.65
CA ALA A 2 35.57 -39.63 -47.79
C ALA A 2 35.59 -40.96 -46.99
N ASN A 3 35.96 -42.10 -47.59
CA ASN A 3 36.05 -43.39 -46.88
C ASN A 3 37.19 -43.47 -45.86
N MET A 4 38.28 -42.71 -46.06
CA MET A 4 39.44 -42.70 -45.16
C MET A 4 39.12 -41.86 -43.91
N MET A 5 38.44 -40.72 -44.10
CA MET A 5 37.93 -39.87 -43.02
C MET A 5 36.92 -40.62 -42.13
N THR A 6 35.98 -41.38 -42.71
CA THR A 6 35.04 -42.19 -41.91
C THR A 6 35.76 -43.27 -41.08
N HIS A 7 36.87 -43.82 -41.57
CA HIS A 7 37.66 -44.79 -40.83
C HIS A 7 38.38 -44.16 -39.64
N VAL A 8 38.98 -42.98 -39.83
CA VAL A 8 39.64 -42.18 -38.79
C VAL A 8 38.64 -41.77 -37.70
N VAL A 9 37.46 -41.27 -38.08
CA VAL A 9 36.40 -40.91 -37.13
C VAL A 9 35.97 -42.12 -36.29
N ASN A 10 35.74 -43.28 -36.91
CA ASN A 10 35.35 -44.50 -36.18
C ASN A 10 36.46 -45.01 -35.23
N GLN A 11 37.73 -44.87 -35.60
CA GLN A 11 38.84 -45.23 -34.71
C GLN A 11 38.94 -44.28 -33.51
N ILE A 12 38.72 -42.97 -33.73
CA ILE A 12 38.66 -41.99 -32.66
C ILE A 12 37.47 -42.29 -31.72
N THR A 13 36.29 -42.62 -32.25
CA THR A 13 35.15 -43.04 -31.43
C THR A 13 35.50 -44.23 -30.53
N ASN A 14 36.13 -45.27 -31.09
CA ASN A 14 36.54 -46.44 -30.32
C ASN A 14 37.56 -46.08 -29.22
N PHE A 15 38.53 -45.21 -29.51
CA PHE A 15 39.51 -44.79 -28.49
C PHE A 15 38.90 -43.91 -27.40
N LEU A 16 37.87 -43.11 -27.73
CA LEU A 16 37.11 -42.35 -26.74
C LEU A 16 36.29 -43.28 -25.84
N ASP A 17 35.66 -44.32 -26.40
CA ASP A 17 34.94 -45.36 -25.64
C ASP A 17 35.88 -46.16 -24.73
N GLU A 18 37.10 -46.46 -25.20
CA GLU A 18 38.16 -47.12 -24.42
C GLU A 18 38.88 -46.18 -23.43
N CYS A 19 38.53 -44.89 -23.39
CA CYS A 19 39.18 -43.86 -22.56
C CYS A 19 40.70 -43.72 -22.79
N ASN A 20 41.18 -43.96 -24.02
CA ASN A 20 42.60 -43.93 -24.36
C ASN A 20 43.00 -42.62 -25.06
N THR A 21 43.37 -41.61 -24.27
CA THR A 21 43.72 -40.26 -24.75
C THR A 21 44.99 -40.25 -25.61
N GLU A 22 46.02 -41.02 -25.23
CA GLU A 22 47.31 -41.03 -25.93
C GLU A 22 47.18 -41.53 -27.37
N LYS A 23 46.48 -42.65 -27.58
CA LYS A 23 46.26 -43.21 -28.93
C LYS A 23 45.40 -42.29 -29.80
N ALA A 24 44.39 -41.64 -29.22
CA ALA A 24 43.57 -40.68 -29.95
C ALA A 24 44.41 -39.48 -30.42
N ILE A 25 45.29 -38.95 -29.57
CA ILE A 25 46.19 -37.84 -29.91
C ILE A 25 47.26 -38.26 -30.93
N GLU A 26 47.86 -39.44 -30.80
CA GLU A 26 48.84 -39.95 -31.77
C GLU A 26 48.25 -40.07 -33.18
N LEU A 27 47.01 -40.54 -33.27
CA LEU A 27 46.31 -40.67 -34.53
C LEU A 27 46.02 -39.31 -35.17
N LEU A 28 45.66 -38.30 -34.37
CA LEU A 28 45.48 -36.91 -34.83
C LEU A 28 46.81 -36.26 -35.25
N LYS A 29 47.93 -36.60 -34.61
CA LYS A 29 49.28 -36.12 -34.99
C LYS A 29 49.77 -36.72 -36.31
N ALA A 30 49.43 -37.99 -36.58
CA ALA A 30 49.87 -38.69 -37.77
C ALA A 30 49.21 -38.15 -39.06
N ASP A 31 48.00 -37.60 -38.96
CA ASP A 31 47.22 -37.10 -40.10
C ASP A 31 47.34 -35.56 -40.22
N SER A 32 48.51 -35.10 -40.67
CA SER A 32 48.87 -33.65 -40.76
C SER A 32 47.98 -32.79 -41.68
N SER A 33 46.98 -33.36 -42.36
CA SER A 33 46.03 -32.68 -43.25
C SER A 33 44.58 -32.89 -42.84
N VAL A 34 44.21 -32.63 -41.58
CA VAL A 34 42.80 -32.61 -41.17
C VAL A 34 42.08 -31.50 -41.95
N THR A 35 41.28 -31.89 -42.94
CA THR A 35 40.44 -30.96 -43.70
C THR A 35 39.31 -30.42 -42.81
N GLU A 36 38.77 -29.24 -43.12
CA GLU A 36 37.67 -28.61 -42.39
C GLU A 36 36.46 -29.55 -42.20
N GLU A 37 36.09 -30.31 -43.24
CA GLU A 37 35.00 -31.31 -43.17
C GLU A 37 35.32 -32.48 -42.22
N GLY A 38 36.61 -32.82 -42.08
CA GLY A 38 37.08 -33.84 -41.17
C GLY A 38 37.07 -33.42 -39.71
N LEU A 39 37.50 -32.19 -39.46
CA LEU A 39 37.49 -31.59 -38.13
C LEU A 39 36.07 -31.55 -37.55
N GLY A 40 35.07 -31.15 -38.37
CA GLY A 40 33.68 -31.13 -37.94
C GLY A 40 33.11 -32.50 -37.57
N ARG A 41 33.48 -33.56 -38.31
CA ARG A 41 33.06 -34.93 -37.97
C ARG A 41 33.70 -35.44 -36.69
N ILE A 42 34.98 -35.13 -36.47
CA ILE A 42 35.70 -35.50 -35.24
C ILE A 42 35.10 -34.75 -34.04
N MET A 43 34.89 -33.43 -34.17
CA MET A 43 34.25 -32.62 -33.13
C MET A 43 32.84 -33.11 -32.80
N SER A 44 32.04 -33.49 -33.80
CA SER A 44 30.70 -34.06 -33.57
C SER A 44 30.72 -35.29 -32.66
N VAL A 45 31.74 -36.14 -32.78
CA VAL A 45 31.90 -37.34 -31.92
C VAL A 45 32.38 -36.94 -30.52
N VAL A 46 33.38 -36.08 -30.43
CA VAL A 46 33.95 -35.65 -29.14
C VAL A 46 32.92 -34.91 -28.29
N VAL A 47 32.13 -34.02 -28.91
CA VAL A 47 31.09 -33.20 -28.26
C VAL A 47 29.94 -34.04 -27.70
N LEU A 48 29.64 -35.22 -28.26
CA LEU A 48 28.61 -36.13 -27.72
C LEU A 48 28.96 -36.67 -26.33
N ASN A 49 30.26 -36.80 -26.03
CA ASN A 49 30.76 -37.29 -24.74
C ASN A 49 30.91 -36.18 -23.69
N LEU A 50 30.69 -34.90 -24.05
CA LEU A 50 30.83 -33.75 -23.16
C LEU A 50 29.48 -33.35 -22.55
N THR A 51 28.80 -34.29 -21.87
CA THR A 51 27.50 -34.05 -21.24
C THR A 51 27.56 -34.33 -19.73
N SER A 52 26.63 -33.75 -18.97
CA SER A 52 26.44 -33.95 -17.54
C SER A 52 26.24 -35.43 -17.19
N SER A 53 25.50 -36.18 -18.03
CA SER A 53 25.28 -37.61 -17.82
C SER A 53 26.58 -38.41 -17.94
N VAL A 54 27.44 -38.08 -18.91
CA VAL A 54 28.75 -38.72 -19.07
C VAL A 54 29.71 -38.27 -17.97
N LEU A 55 29.67 -37.01 -17.54
CA LEU A 55 30.47 -36.53 -16.41
C LEU A 55 30.14 -37.27 -15.11
N GLN A 56 28.85 -37.53 -14.85
CA GLN A 56 28.40 -38.26 -13.66
C GLN A 56 28.68 -39.77 -13.72
N HIS A 57 28.43 -40.41 -14.87
CA HIS A 57 28.47 -41.88 -14.98
C HIS A 57 29.77 -42.44 -15.58
N LYS A 58 30.52 -41.65 -16.36
CA LYS A 58 31.72 -42.04 -17.11
C LYS A 58 32.77 -40.92 -17.16
N LYS A 59 33.19 -40.42 -16.00
CA LYS A 59 34.14 -39.30 -15.86
C LYS A 59 35.43 -39.46 -16.69
N ALA A 60 36.00 -40.66 -16.77
CA ALA A 60 37.21 -40.91 -17.56
C ALA A 60 37.02 -40.66 -19.08
N ALA A 61 35.84 -40.98 -19.61
CA ALA A 61 35.51 -40.71 -21.02
C ALA A 61 35.32 -39.22 -21.29
N PHE A 62 34.74 -38.50 -20.31
CA PHE A 62 34.62 -37.04 -20.36
C PHE A 62 35.99 -36.35 -20.35
N GLU A 63 36.88 -36.75 -19.45
CA GLU A 63 38.25 -36.21 -19.37
C GLU A 63 39.05 -36.52 -20.65
N CYS A 64 38.95 -37.75 -21.17
CA CYS A 64 39.57 -38.14 -22.44
C CYS A 64 39.08 -37.24 -23.59
N SER A 65 37.76 -37.06 -23.70
CA SER A 65 37.14 -36.22 -24.74
C SER A 65 37.55 -34.75 -24.61
N SER A 66 37.63 -34.22 -23.38
CA SER A 66 38.08 -32.85 -23.11
C SER A 66 39.54 -32.64 -23.50
N ASN A 67 40.42 -33.60 -23.21
CA ASN A 67 41.84 -33.53 -23.56
C ASN A 67 42.06 -33.60 -25.07
N VAL A 68 41.31 -34.45 -25.78
CA VAL A 68 41.33 -34.51 -27.25
C VAL A 68 40.85 -33.17 -27.84
N LEU A 69 39.81 -32.57 -27.27
CA LEU A 69 39.29 -31.27 -27.71
C LEU A 69 40.31 -30.14 -27.49
N MET A 70 41.01 -30.14 -26.36
CA MET A 70 42.10 -29.20 -26.08
C MET A 70 43.27 -29.37 -27.06
N PHE A 71 43.66 -30.62 -27.36
CA PHE A 71 44.71 -30.89 -28.34
C PHE A 71 44.35 -30.31 -29.72
N ILE A 72 43.10 -30.48 -30.16
CA ILE A 72 42.59 -29.90 -31.40
C ILE A 72 42.70 -28.36 -31.37
N ALA A 73 42.30 -27.75 -30.26
CA ALA A 73 42.35 -26.29 -30.08
C ALA A 73 43.78 -25.71 -30.16
N GLU A 74 44.78 -26.45 -29.67
CA GLU A 74 46.18 -26.02 -29.64
C GLU A 74 46.92 -26.21 -30.98
N ASN A 75 46.55 -27.23 -31.76
CA ASN A 75 47.35 -27.68 -32.91
C ASN A 75 46.73 -27.36 -34.28
N CYS A 76 45.41 -27.14 -34.36
CA CYS A 76 44.74 -26.82 -35.62
C CYS A 76 44.74 -25.30 -35.94
N ASP A 77 44.30 -24.94 -37.16
CA ASP A 77 44.09 -23.55 -37.57
C ASP A 77 43.01 -22.90 -36.69
N PRO A 78 43.34 -21.83 -35.94
CA PRO A 78 42.46 -21.31 -34.92
C PRO A 78 41.14 -20.73 -35.46
N LYS A 79 41.13 -20.19 -36.71
CA LYS A 79 39.91 -19.62 -37.30
C LYS A 79 38.94 -20.71 -37.71
N ILE A 80 39.42 -21.75 -38.38
CA ILE A 80 38.61 -22.89 -38.80
C ILE A 80 38.06 -23.63 -37.57
N THR A 81 38.91 -23.86 -36.56
CA THR A 81 38.52 -24.52 -35.32
C THR A 81 37.42 -23.76 -34.57
N ILE A 82 37.48 -22.42 -34.48
CA ILE A 82 36.42 -21.62 -33.85
C ILE A 82 35.11 -21.70 -34.64
N LEU A 83 35.16 -21.57 -35.97
CA LEU A 83 33.95 -21.67 -36.78
C LEU A 83 33.25 -23.01 -36.60
N GLU A 84 34.01 -24.09 -36.46
CA GLU A 84 33.45 -25.42 -36.20
C GLU A 84 32.86 -25.54 -34.79
N PHE A 85 33.55 -25.03 -33.76
CA PHE A 85 32.99 -24.96 -32.41
C PHE A 85 31.66 -24.19 -32.37
N LEU A 86 31.59 -23.05 -33.06
CA LEU A 86 30.40 -22.21 -33.12
C LEU A 86 29.21 -22.88 -33.83
N LYS A 87 29.44 -23.88 -34.69
CA LYS A 87 28.35 -24.70 -35.27
C LYS A 87 27.70 -25.61 -34.22
N HIS A 88 28.47 -26.06 -33.23
CA HIS A 88 27.98 -26.98 -32.19
C HIS A 88 27.28 -26.26 -31.04
N VAL A 89 27.66 -25.01 -30.72
CA VAL A 89 27.11 -24.22 -29.60
C VAL A 89 25.56 -24.13 -29.58
N PRO A 90 24.85 -23.84 -30.68
CA PRO A 90 23.38 -23.72 -30.63
C PRO A 90 22.64 -25.04 -30.36
N HIS A 91 23.31 -26.18 -30.59
CA HIS A 91 22.72 -27.51 -30.51
C HIS A 91 23.04 -28.23 -29.19
N THR A 92 23.82 -27.62 -28.29
CA THR A 92 24.13 -28.21 -26.99
C THR A 92 22.88 -28.17 -26.10
N SER A 93 22.31 -29.32 -25.79
CA SER A 93 21.19 -29.44 -24.84
C SER A 93 21.63 -29.29 -23.38
N ASP A 94 22.93 -29.42 -23.11
CA ASP A 94 23.52 -29.49 -21.77
C ASP A 94 24.54 -28.37 -21.56
N HIS A 95 24.45 -27.68 -20.41
CA HIS A 95 25.33 -26.58 -20.03
C HIS A 95 26.79 -27.01 -19.88
N VAL A 96 27.04 -28.27 -19.46
CA VAL A 96 28.41 -28.81 -19.32
C VAL A 96 29.11 -28.86 -20.69
N ASN A 97 28.37 -29.18 -21.75
CA ASN A 97 28.90 -29.23 -23.10
C ASN A 97 29.37 -27.85 -23.56
N PHE A 98 28.48 -26.86 -23.39
CA PHE A 98 28.78 -25.47 -23.70
C PHE A 98 30.01 -24.97 -22.93
N CYS A 99 30.08 -25.23 -21.61
CA CYS A 99 31.22 -24.82 -20.79
C CYS A 99 32.54 -25.47 -21.23
N ALA A 100 32.53 -26.76 -21.59
CA ALA A 100 33.71 -27.46 -22.10
C ALA A 100 34.18 -26.85 -23.42
N ILE A 101 33.26 -26.58 -24.36
CA ILE A 101 33.58 -25.92 -25.63
C ILE A 101 34.19 -24.54 -25.37
N LEU A 102 33.59 -23.69 -24.53
CA LEU A 102 34.13 -22.35 -24.24
C LEU A 102 35.55 -22.39 -23.67
N ASN A 103 35.81 -23.30 -22.72
CA ASN A 103 37.14 -23.46 -22.14
C ASN A 103 38.18 -23.82 -23.20
N THR A 104 37.83 -24.68 -24.16
CA THR A 104 38.75 -25.01 -25.28
C THR A 104 38.88 -23.89 -26.31
N MET A 105 37.79 -23.16 -26.60
CA MET A 105 37.81 -22.02 -27.53
C MET A 105 38.70 -20.89 -27.04
N ARG A 106 38.84 -20.72 -25.72
CA ARG A 106 39.69 -19.70 -25.12
C ARG A 106 41.14 -19.79 -25.61
N SER A 107 41.73 -20.99 -25.67
CA SER A 107 43.11 -21.16 -26.14
C SER A 107 43.25 -20.85 -27.64
N CYS A 108 42.25 -21.21 -28.46
CA CYS A 108 42.22 -20.87 -29.90
C CYS A 108 42.20 -19.35 -30.13
N ILE A 109 41.34 -18.63 -29.41
CA ILE A 109 41.13 -17.19 -29.64
C ILE A 109 42.39 -16.39 -29.31
N MET A 110 43.13 -16.79 -28.27
CA MET A 110 44.37 -16.12 -27.91
C MET A 110 45.47 -16.24 -28.97
N ARG A 111 45.38 -17.20 -29.89
CA ARG A 111 46.33 -17.40 -31.01
C ARG A 111 46.02 -16.54 -32.25
N ILE A 112 44.89 -15.83 -32.29
CA ILE A 112 44.46 -15.03 -33.44
C ILE A 112 44.93 -13.58 -33.28
N GLU A 113 45.57 -12.99 -34.29
CA GLU A 113 46.01 -11.59 -34.23
C GLU A 113 44.87 -10.58 -34.42
N ASN A 114 44.01 -10.76 -35.43
CA ASN A 114 42.85 -9.88 -35.68
C ASN A 114 41.56 -10.57 -35.25
N LYS A 115 41.10 -10.25 -34.04
CA LYS A 115 40.01 -10.93 -33.36
C LYS A 115 38.62 -10.33 -33.61
N GLY A 116 38.52 -9.12 -34.17
CA GLY A 116 37.26 -8.35 -34.21
C GLY A 116 36.06 -9.14 -34.74
N LYS A 117 36.13 -9.61 -35.99
CA LYS A 117 35.04 -10.39 -36.63
C LYS A 117 34.79 -11.75 -35.98
N VAL A 118 35.84 -12.38 -35.46
CA VAL A 118 35.73 -13.69 -34.81
C VAL A 118 35.00 -13.56 -33.48
N ILE A 119 35.27 -12.48 -32.74
CA ILE A 119 34.60 -12.17 -31.48
C ILE A 119 33.13 -11.84 -31.75
N ASP A 120 32.81 -11.05 -32.77
CA ASP A 120 31.42 -10.79 -33.16
C ASP A 120 30.63 -12.10 -33.37
N TRP A 121 31.19 -13.06 -34.14
CA TRP A 121 30.56 -14.36 -34.35
C TRP A 121 30.41 -15.17 -33.05
N CYS A 122 31.40 -15.13 -32.17
CA CYS A 122 31.33 -15.79 -30.87
C CYS A 122 30.21 -15.21 -30.00
N LEU A 123 30.18 -13.88 -29.85
CA LEU A 123 29.22 -13.18 -29.00
C LEU A 123 27.79 -13.38 -29.51
N GLU A 124 27.57 -13.32 -30.82
CA GLU A 124 26.25 -13.59 -31.42
C GLU A 124 25.76 -15.01 -31.09
N ARG A 125 26.65 -16.01 -31.20
CA ARG A 125 26.29 -17.41 -30.92
C ARG A 125 26.07 -17.67 -29.43
N PHE A 126 26.88 -17.07 -28.57
CA PHE A 126 26.68 -17.15 -27.12
C PHE A 126 25.37 -16.49 -26.71
N GLN A 127 25.03 -15.34 -27.28
CA GLN A 127 23.74 -14.69 -27.07
C GLN A 127 22.59 -15.62 -27.45
N MET A 128 22.63 -16.26 -28.63
CA MET A 128 21.58 -17.19 -29.05
C MET A 128 21.46 -18.38 -28.10
N TYR A 129 22.58 -18.94 -27.63
CA TYR A 129 22.57 -20.01 -26.64
C TYR A 129 21.96 -19.55 -25.31
N ILE A 130 22.43 -18.44 -24.76
CA ILE A 130 21.98 -17.89 -23.46
C ILE A 130 20.48 -17.57 -23.48
N LEU A 131 19.96 -17.01 -24.58
CA LEU A 131 18.53 -16.72 -24.73
C LEU A 131 17.66 -17.99 -24.80
N ASN A 132 18.23 -19.12 -25.22
CA ASN A 132 17.55 -20.40 -25.30
C ASN A 132 17.63 -21.22 -24.00
N LEU A 133 18.38 -20.77 -22.99
CA LEU A 133 18.39 -21.43 -21.68
C LEU A 133 17.00 -21.43 -21.06
N SER A 134 16.59 -22.60 -20.58
CA SER A 134 15.30 -22.78 -19.92
C SER A 134 15.25 -22.06 -18.58
N LEU A 135 14.18 -21.30 -18.33
CA LEU A 135 13.92 -20.71 -17.02
C LEU A 135 13.47 -21.78 -16.03
N PRO A 136 13.83 -21.67 -14.74
CA PRO A 136 13.44 -22.65 -13.71
C PRO A 136 11.93 -22.94 -13.65
N ASP A 137 11.07 -21.96 -13.90
CA ASP A 137 9.60 -22.13 -13.93
C ASP A 137 9.07 -23.05 -15.05
N LYS A 138 9.89 -23.36 -16.05
CA LYS A 138 9.47 -24.09 -17.26
C LYS A 138 9.99 -25.53 -17.31
N VAL A 139 10.74 -25.95 -16.31
CA VAL A 139 11.43 -27.25 -16.27
C VAL A 139 11.00 -28.00 -15.02
N ASP A 140 10.98 -29.32 -15.11
CA ASP A 140 10.61 -30.20 -13.99
C ASP A 140 11.59 -30.10 -12.80
N ASP A 141 12.84 -29.72 -13.05
CA ASP A 141 13.90 -29.50 -12.05
C ASP A 141 14.40 -28.03 -12.08
N PRO A 142 13.89 -27.15 -11.19
CA PRO A 142 14.26 -25.75 -11.14
C PRO A 142 15.66 -25.49 -10.57
N GLU A 143 16.18 -26.38 -9.71
CA GLU A 143 17.52 -26.26 -9.12
C GLU A 143 18.58 -26.54 -10.19
N ALA A 144 18.45 -27.64 -10.93
CA ALA A 144 19.36 -27.96 -12.03
C ALA A 144 19.35 -26.89 -13.14
N ALA A 145 18.19 -26.28 -13.43
CA ALA A 145 18.09 -25.18 -14.38
C ALA A 145 18.82 -23.92 -13.87
N SER A 146 18.71 -23.61 -12.59
CA SER A 146 19.39 -22.47 -11.95
C SER A 146 20.90 -22.67 -11.95
N ASP A 147 21.37 -23.85 -11.55
CA ASP A 147 22.78 -24.23 -11.59
C ASP A 147 23.34 -24.18 -13.01
N GLY A 148 22.60 -24.67 -14.00
CA GLY A 148 23.00 -24.61 -15.39
C GLY A 148 23.21 -23.17 -15.87
N ILE A 149 22.33 -22.25 -15.48
CA ILE A 149 22.48 -20.82 -15.78
C ILE A 149 23.73 -20.25 -15.08
N ILE A 150 23.91 -20.51 -13.78
CA ILE A 150 25.06 -20.01 -13.01
C ILE A 150 26.38 -20.45 -13.64
N HIS A 151 26.54 -21.75 -13.91
CA HIS A 151 27.77 -22.31 -14.49
C HIS A 151 28.04 -21.76 -15.89
N THR A 152 27.00 -21.62 -16.70
CA THR A 152 27.10 -21.00 -18.04
C THR A 152 27.63 -19.58 -17.95
N TYR A 153 27.09 -18.77 -17.04
CA TYR A 153 27.52 -17.37 -16.85
C TYR A 153 28.95 -17.29 -16.33
N LYS A 154 29.33 -18.15 -15.36
CA LYS A 154 30.72 -18.23 -14.88
C LYS A 154 31.69 -18.56 -16.02
N ALA A 155 31.36 -19.56 -16.86
CA ALA A 155 32.20 -19.95 -17.99
C ALA A 155 32.34 -18.82 -19.03
N VAL A 156 31.25 -18.11 -19.34
CA VAL A 156 31.26 -16.98 -20.27
C VAL A 156 32.12 -15.83 -19.74
N ILE A 157 31.98 -15.45 -18.47
CA ILE A 157 32.78 -14.37 -17.87
C ILE A 157 34.28 -14.71 -17.90
N VAL A 158 34.64 -15.94 -17.50
CA VAL A 158 36.03 -16.44 -17.52
C VAL A 158 36.62 -16.46 -18.94
N PHE A 159 35.79 -16.74 -19.94
CA PHE A 159 36.20 -16.69 -21.35
C PHE A 159 36.46 -15.26 -21.83
N LEU A 160 35.66 -14.27 -21.38
CA LEU A 160 35.79 -12.87 -21.80
C LEU A 160 36.93 -12.12 -21.11
N GLU A 161 37.33 -12.53 -19.91
CA GLU A 161 38.34 -11.82 -19.11
C GLU A 161 39.67 -11.54 -19.85
N PRO A 162 40.31 -12.48 -20.58
CA PRO A 162 41.52 -12.17 -21.37
C PRO A 162 41.27 -11.16 -22.50
N LEU A 163 40.06 -11.14 -23.07
CA LEU A 163 39.71 -10.22 -24.15
C LEU A 163 39.52 -8.80 -23.62
N VAL A 164 39.11 -8.66 -22.36
CA VAL A 164 39.05 -7.37 -21.67
C VAL A 164 40.45 -6.81 -21.48
N GLU A 165 41.41 -7.61 -21.01
CA GLU A 165 42.81 -7.17 -20.88
C GLU A 165 43.39 -6.68 -22.21
N GLU A 166 43.12 -7.41 -23.28
CA GLU A 166 43.56 -7.04 -24.63
C GLU A 166 42.90 -5.75 -25.12
N ALA A 167 41.60 -5.57 -24.89
CA ALA A 167 40.90 -4.34 -25.23
C ALA A 167 41.47 -3.12 -24.47
N ILE A 168 41.84 -3.29 -23.20
CA ILE A 168 42.49 -2.25 -22.40
C ILE A 168 43.88 -1.91 -22.94
N ASP A 169 44.69 -2.91 -23.30
CA ASP A 169 46.01 -2.69 -23.89
C ASP A 169 45.92 -1.95 -25.24
N ILE A 170 44.91 -2.28 -26.07
CA ILE A 170 44.64 -1.57 -27.32
C ILE A 170 44.23 -0.11 -27.05
N ASN A 171 43.31 0.12 -26.10
CA ASN A 171 42.86 1.46 -25.70
C ASN A 171 44.02 2.33 -25.19
N SER A 172 45.03 1.74 -24.54
CA SER A 172 46.20 2.48 -24.07
C SER A 172 47.10 3.01 -25.20
N LYS A 173 46.98 2.45 -26.41
CA LYS A 173 47.84 2.72 -27.57
C LYS A 173 47.18 3.58 -28.65
N GLN A 174 45.85 3.73 -28.63
CA GLN A 174 45.07 4.45 -29.64
C GLN A 174 44.34 5.65 -29.02
N GLU A 175 44.28 6.78 -29.73
CA GLU A 175 43.52 7.98 -29.28
C GLU A 175 42.00 7.83 -29.49
N GLU A 176 41.59 7.06 -30.49
CA GLU A 176 40.19 6.68 -30.74
C GLU A 176 39.96 5.29 -30.12
N GLY A 177 39.00 5.16 -29.20
CA GLY A 177 38.77 3.94 -28.42
C GLY A 177 38.59 2.66 -29.24
N SER A 178 38.75 1.50 -28.59
CA SER A 178 38.69 0.19 -29.26
C SER A 178 37.25 -0.26 -29.52
N VAL A 179 36.97 -0.60 -30.78
CA VAL A 179 35.73 -1.25 -31.21
C VAL A 179 35.48 -2.55 -30.41
N LEU A 180 36.56 -3.26 -30.05
CA LEU A 180 36.49 -4.45 -29.22
C LEU A 180 35.95 -4.15 -27.80
N GLY A 181 36.35 -3.02 -27.21
CA GLY A 181 35.85 -2.61 -25.90
C GLY A 181 34.35 -2.34 -25.91
N ASP A 182 33.84 -1.65 -26.93
CA ASP A 182 32.42 -1.35 -27.08
C ASP A 182 31.57 -2.63 -27.25
N TYR A 183 32.11 -3.60 -27.99
CA TYR A 183 31.54 -4.91 -28.15
C TYR A 183 31.45 -5.68 -26.82
N LEU A 184 32.57 -5.80 -26.12
CA LEU A 184 32.60 -6.52 -24.84
C LEU A 184 31.68 -5.85 -23.81
N LEU A 185 31.69 -4.52 -23.72
CA LEU A 185 30.78 -3.75 -22.86
C LEU A 185 29.32 -4.05 -23.17
N SER A 186 28.95 -3.97 -24.45
CA SER A 186 27.62 -4.28 -24.95
C SER A 186 27.18 -5.69 -24.54
N PHE A 187 28.09 -6.65 -24.63
CA PHE A 187 27.81 -8.03 -24.23
C PHE A 187 27.68 -8.21 -22.71
N PHE A 188 28.51 -7.55 -21.90
CA PHE A 188 28.37 -7.56 -20.44
C PHE A 188 27.02 -6.97 -19.99
N ILE A 189 26.58 -5.87 -20.61
CA ILE A 189 25.25 -5.32 -20.34
C ILE A 189 24.17 -6.30 -20.78
N PHE A 190 24.32 -6.98 -21.93
CA PHE A 190 23.39 -8.02 -22.38
C PHE A 190 23.22 -9.15 -21.37
N LEU A 191 24.29 -9.60 -20.71
CA LEU A 191 24.25 -10.66 -19.69
C LEU A 191 23.32 -10.30 -18.52
N CYS A 192 23.17 -9.01 -18.16
CA CYS A 192 22.23 -8.58 -17.14
C CYS A 192 20.74 -8.72 -17.54
N GLY A 193 20.46 -9.15 -18.78
CA GLY A 193 19.12 -9.42 -19.30
C GLY A 193 18.57 -10.79 -18.92
N LYS A 194 17.68 -11.34 -19.76
CA LYS A 194 17.17 -12.71 -19.56
C LYS A 194 18.21 -13.75 -20.03
N PRO A 195 18.34 -14.89 -19.35
CA PRO A 195 17.55 -15.35 -18.19
C PRO A 195 18.01 -14.80 -16.82
N PHE A 196 19.20 -14.23 -16.73
CA PHE A 196 19.84 -13.83 -15.48
C PHE A 196 19.02 -12.89 -14.59
N CYS A 197 18.33 -11.91 -15.16
CA CYS A 197 17.49 -10.98 -14.40
C CYS A 197 16.33 -11.66 -13.65
N CYS A 198 15.95 -12.88 -14.04
CA CYS A 198 14.93 -13.66 -13.35
C CYS A 198 15.51 -14.57 -12.27
N LEU A 199 16.84 -14.79 -12.26
CA LEU A 199 17.51 -15.78 -11.44
C LEU A 199 17.39 -15.48 -9.93
N ASN A 200 17.37 -14.21 -9.55
CA ASN A 200 17.18 -13.76 -8.16
C ASN A 200 15.86 -14.23 -7.53
N LYS A 201 14.90 -14.70 -8.33
CA LYS A 201 13.66 -15.30 -7.81
C LYS A 201 13.83 -16.73 -7.30
N TYR A 202 14.79 -17.45 -7.85
CA TYR A 202 14.90 -18.91 -7.71
C TYR A 202 16.09 -19.29 -6.83
N ILE A 203 17.10 -18.44 -6.75
CA ILE A 203 18.25 -18.65 -5.89
C ILE A 203 17.87 -18.32 -4.43
N GLY A 204 18.04 -19.28 -3.53
CA GLY A 204 17.95 -19.06 -2.08
C GLY A 204 19.20 -18.40 -1.48
N GLU A 205 20.33 -18.43 -2.20
CA GLU A 205 21.62 -17.85 -1.81
C GLU A 205 21.93 -16.54 -2.56
N GLU A 206 21.47 -15.41 -2.01
CA GLU A 206 21.82 -14.05 -2.46
C GLU A 206 23.32 -13.83 -2.84
N PRO A 207 24.33 -14.39 -2.13
CA PRO A 207 25.74 -14.14 -2.48
C PRO A 207 26.17 -14.62 -3.87
N VAL A 208 25.58 -15.69 -4.42
CA VAL A 208 26.01 -16.22 -5.74
C VAL A 208 25.58 -15.29 -6.86
N TYR A 209 24.38 -14.71 -6.75
CA TYR A 209 23.89 -13.71 -7.69
C TYR A 209 24.75 -12.43 -7.62
N GLU A 210 25.08 -12.00 -6.40
CA GLU A 210 25.95 -10.83 -6.20
C GLU A 210 27.35 -11.04 -6.76
N GLU A 211 27.97 -12.20 -6.53
CA GLU A 211 29.30 -12.55 -7.06
C GLU A 211 29.34 -12.43 -8.60
N LEU A 212 28.31 -12.94 -9.28
CA LEU A 212 28.22 -12.87 -10.74
C LEU A 212 28.04 -11.43 -11.24
N MET A 213 27.19 -10.65 -10.58
CA MET A 213 26.98 -9.25 -10.94
C MET A 213 28.22 -8.40 -10.69
N ASP A 214 28.90 -8.59 -9.57
CA ASP A 214 30.14 -7.90 -9.24
C ASP A 214 31.21 -8.16 -10.30
N ASN A 215 31.35 -9.42 -10.74
CA ASN A 215 32.26 -9.76 -11.83
C ASN A 215 31.89 -9.06 -13.15
N ILE A 216 30.61 -9.09 -13.55
CA ILE A 216 30.15 -8.44 -14.80
C ILE A 216 30.40 -6.92 -14.75
N VAL A 217 29.99 -6.26 -13.68
CA VAL A 217 30.10 -4.80 -13.53
C VAL A 217 31.56 -4.38 -13.41
N THR A 218 32.39 -5.15 -12.70
CA THR A 218 33.83 -4.88 -12.59
C THR A 218 34.49 -4.93 -13.98
N GLN A 219 34.21 -5.95 -14.79
CA GLN A 219 34.78 -6.03 -16.14
C GLN A 219 34.26 -4.89 -17.05
N ALA A 220 32.98 -4.53 -16.95
CA ALA A 220 32.42 -3.39 -17.68
C ALA A 220 33.05 -2.04 -17.28
N LEU A 221 33.31 -1.84 -15.98
CA LEU A 221 33.97 -0.64 -15.45
C LEU A 221 35.42 -0.53 -15.97
N ARG A 222 36.14 -1.65 -16.06
CA ARG A 222 37.51 -1.68 -16.58
C ARG A 222 37.61 -1.28 -18.06
N LEU A 223 36.58 -1.58 -18.86
CA LEU A 223 36.53 -1.23 -20.28
C LEU A 223 36.24 0.26 -20.52
N THR A 224 35.30 0.83 -19.76
CA THR A 224 34.77 2.18 -19.98
C THR A 224 35.49 3.27 -19.21
N GLY A 225 35.96 2.96 -17.99
CA GLY A 225 36.38 3.94 -17.00
C GLY A 225 35.20 4.70 -16.36
N ASP A 226 34.26 5.18 -17.18
CA ASP A 226 32.99 5.77 -16.75
C ASP A 226 31.82 4.79 -16.93
N ILE A 227 31.38 4.18 -15.83
CA ILE A 227 30.27 3.21 -15.82
C ILE A 227 28.92 3.83 -16.22
N LEU A 228 28.76 5.15 -16.11
CA LEU A 228 27.53 5.86 -16.47
C LEU A 228 27.51 6.34 -17.93
N TYR A 229 28.56 6.06 -18.71
CA TYR A 229 28.69 6.49 -20.10
C TYR A 229 27.48 6.14 -20.97
N SER A 230 26.89 4.96 -20.80
CA SER A 230 25.75 4.47 -21.60
C SER A 230 24.38 4.68 -20.94
N LEU A 231 24.28 5.54 -19.92
CA LEU A 231 23.06 5.70 -19.10
C LEU A 231 21.87 6.23 -19.92
N ASP A 232 22.12 7.08 -20.91
CA ASP A 232 21.09 7.72 -21.72
C ASP A 232 20.55 6.85 -22.88
N THR A 233 21.15 5.68 -23.11
CA THR A 233 20.84 4.81 -24.26
C THR A 233 19.34 4.52 -24.40
N VAL A 234 18.65 4.18 -23.31
CA VAL A 234 17.22 3.86 -23.34
C VAL A 234 16.35 5.12 -23.52
N SER A 235 16.78 6.25 -22.96
CA SER A 235 16.15 7.56 -23.18
C SER A 235 16.21 7.94 -24.65
N GLN A 236 17.39 7.84 -25.27
CA GLN A 236 17.59 8.15 -26.69
C GLN A 236 16.71 7.28 -27.60
N ARG A 237 16.59 5.97 -27.31
CA ARG A 237 15.73 5.05 -28.06
C ARG A 237 14.26 5.44 -28.03
N LYS A 238 13.76 5.93 -26.89
CA LYS A 238 12.36 6.35 -26.73
C LYS A 238 12.11 7.73 -27.34
N ARG A 239 13.02 8.69 -27.14
CA ARG A 239 12.87 10.09 -27.61
C ARG A 239 13.12 10.27 -29.10
N ARG A 240 14.06 9.53 -29.68
CA ARG A 240 14.49 9.70 -31.07
C ARG A 240 14.42 8.38 -31.85
N PRO A 241 13.22 7.77 -32.00
CA PRO A 241 13.08 6.46 -32.63
C PRO A 241 13.52 6.46 -34.10
N THR A 242 13.29 7.56 -34.83
CA THR A 242 13.67 7.70 -36.25
C THR A 242 15.19 7.85 -36.42
N TYR A 243 15.83 8.65 -35.57
CA TYR A 243 17.28 8.81 -35.56
C TYR A 243 17.96 7.50 -35.19
N PHE A 244 17.47 6.81 -34.17
CA PHE A 244 17.98 5.50 -33.77
C PHE A 244 17.83 4.48 -34.90
N LYS A 245 16.66 4.41 -35.57
CA LYS A 245 16.46 3.55 -36.74
C LYS A 245 17.39 3.93 -37.91
N ALA A 246 17.71 5.20 -38.10
CA ALA A 246 18.65 5.66 -39.12
C ALA A 246 20.10 5.30 -38.74
N GLN A 247 20.46 5.41 -37.46
CA GLN A 247 21.76 5.00 -36.94
C GLN A 247 21.97 3.49 -37.09
N CYS A 248 20.98 2.66 -36.74
CA CYS A 248 21.03 1.22 -37.01
C CYS A 248 21.15 0.87 -38.52
N ARG A 249 20.73 1.75 -39.43
CA ARG A 249 20.88 1.58 -40.89
C ARG A 249 22.21 2.10 -41.43
N ALA A 250 22.83 3.07 -40.74
CA ALA A 250 24.08 3.72 -41.13
C ALA A 250 25.32 2.99 -40.58
N VAL A 251 25.15 2.24 -39.50
CA VAL A 251 26.17 1.39 -38.90
C VAL A 251 26.39 0.17 -39.82
N PRO A 252 27.65 -0.22 -40.13
CA PRO A 252 27.94 -1.42 -40.90
C PRO A 252 27.19 -2.64 -40.33
N HIS A 253 26.73 -3.56 -41.18
CA HIS A 253 25.98 -4.75 -40.76
C HIS A 253 26.65 -5.53 -39.61
N ASP A 254 27.98 -5.46 -39.54
CA ASP A 254 28.84 -6.11 -38.55
C ASP A 254 28.73 -5.47 -37.12
N GLN A 255 28.22 -4.24 -36.98
CA GLN A 255 28.16 -3.48 -35.70
C GLN A 255 26.72 -3.29 -35.15
N ILE A 256 25.70 -3.82 -35.82
CA ILE A 256 24.27 -3.62 -35.46
C ILE A 256 23.91 -4.20 -34.08
N TRP A 257 24.69 -5.17 -33.60
CA TRP A 257 24.35 -5.95 -32.42
C TRP A 257 24.49 -5.17 -31.10
N THR A 258 25.43 -4.20 -31.01
CA THR A 258 25.58 -3.31 -29.84
C THR A 258 24.31 -2.47 -29.60
N LEU A 259 23.57 -2.19 -30.67
CA LEU A 259 22.33 -1.42 -30.65
C LEU A 259 21.09 -2.29 -30.32
N ASN A 260 21.20 -3.63 -30.31
CA ASN A 260 20.05 -4.53 -30.15
C ASN A 260 19.90 -5.14 -28.74
N ILE A 261 20.69 -4.67 -27.76
CA ILE A 261 20.56 -5.10 -26.37
C ILE A 261 19.17 -4.70 -25.83
N SER A 262 18.52 -5.60 -25.07
CA SER A 262 17.20 -5.29 -24.52
C SER A 262 17.24 -4.14 -23.50
N ASN A 263 16.23 -3.27 -23.50
CA ASN A 263 16.11 -2.19 -22.49
C ASN A 263 16.06 -2.75 -21.06
N MET A 264 15.60 -4.00 -20.89
CA MET A 264 15.57 -4.67 -19.60
C MET A 264 16.98 -4.99 -19.09
N ALA A 265 17.91 -5.33 -19.98
CA ALA A 265 19.28 -5.63 -19.61
C ALA A 265 20.00 -4.37 -19.09
N TYR A 266 19.85 -3.24 -19.80
CA TYR A 266 20.31 -1.94 -19.30
C TYR A 266 19.69 -1.57 -17.95
N ALA A 267 18.39 -1.79 -17.78
CA ALA A 267 17.71 -1.45 -16.53
C ALA A 267 18.23 -2.27 -15.34
N ASN A 268 18.52 -3.57 -15.52
CA ASN A 268 19.09 -4.42 -14.47
C ASN A 268 20.56 -4.09 -14.19
N PHE A 269 21.34 -3.80 -15.25
CA PHE A 269 22.72 -3.35 -15.11
C PHE A 269 22.80 -2.06 -14.27
N TYR A 270 22.05 -1.03 -14.66
CA TYR A 270 22.06 0.24 -13.94
C TYR A 270 21.37 0.19 -12.57
N PHE A 271 20.40 -0.71 -12.36
CA PHE A 271 19.89 -0.99 -11.01
C PHE A 271 21.04 -1.39 -10.07
N TYR A 272 21.88 -2.35 -10.49
CA TYR A 272 22.97 -2.83 -9.65
C TYR A 272 24.06 -1.76 -9.45
N VAL A 273 24.45 -1.07 -10.52
CA VAL A 273 25.46 0.02 -10.47
C VAL A 273 25.01 1.16 -9.55
N ILE A 274 23.74 1.54 -9.56
CA ILE A 274 23.25 2.70 -8.80
C ILE A 274 22.96 2.37 -7.33
N THR A 275 22.59 1.13 -7.04
CA THR A 275 22.30 0.69 -5.66
C THR A 275 23.54 0.34 -4.86
N LYS A 276 24.67 0.00 -5.51
CA LYS A 276 25.94 -0.30 -4.85
C LYS A 276 26.90 0.90 -4.94
N GLU A 277 27.21 1.51 -3.80
CA GLU A 277 28.04 2.73 -3.74
C GLU A 277 29.49 2.54 -4.22
N ASN A 278 30.04 1.33 -4.12
CA ASN A 278 31.43 1.02 -4.47
C ASN A 278 31.79 1.37 -5.92
N TYR A 279 30.82 1.30 -6.85
CA TYR A 279 31.05 1.57 -8.27
C TYR A 279 31.08 3.07 -8.61
N TRP A 280 30.72 3.93 -7.66
CA TRP A 280 30.66 5.38 -7.88
C TRP A 280 32.01 6.08 -7.68
N VAL A 281 33.01 5.39 -7.15
CA VAL A 281 34.34 5.97 -6.87
C VAL A 281 34.99 6.54 -8.12
N ASN A 282 34.80 5.90 -9.27
CA ASN A 282 35.38 6.30 -10.56
C ASN A 282 34.43 7.12 -11.44
N VAL A 283 33.20 7.40 -10.97
CA VAL A 283 32.21 8.14 -11.75
C VAL A 283 32.63 9.61 -11.84
N PRO A 284 32.70 10.18 -13.07
CA PRO A 284 32.94 11.61 -13.27
C PRO A 284 31.97 12.48 -12.47
N GLN A 285 32.48 13.45 -11.73
CA GLN A 285 31.66 14.36 -10.89
C GLN A 285 30.88 15.41 -11.70
N VAL A 286 30.75 15.22 -13.02
CA VAL A 286 29.98 16.09 -13.93
C VAL A 286 28.50 15.70 -14.02
N TYR A 287 28.13 14.49 -13.57
CA TYR A 287 26.75 14.02 -13.61
C TYR A 287 25.89 14.72 -12.56
N ASN A 288 24.88 15.46 -13.04
CA ASN A 288 23.88 16.06 -12.18
C ASN A 288 22.85 15.00 -11.72
N SER A 289 22.46 15.01 -10.44
CA SER A 289 21.42 14.13 -9.91
C SER A 289 20.11 14.20 -10.69
N TYR A 290 19.72 15.39 -11.20
CA TYR A 290 18.52 15.51 -12.04
C TYR A 290 18.66 14.79 -13.38
N TYR A 291 19.85 14.82 -13.99
CA TYR A 291 20.14 14.06 -15.21
C TYR A 291 20.05 12.55 -14.96
N ILE A 292 20.61 12.08 -13.84
CA ILE A 292 20.52 10.68 -13.44
C ILE A 292 19.05 10.27 -13.23
N LEU A 293 18.26 11.08 -12.52
CA LEU A 293 16.82 10.84 -12.35
C LEU A 293 16.10 10.72 -13.70
N GLU A 294 16.34 11.66 -14.61
CA GLU A 294 15.71 11.69 -15.94
C GLU A 294 16.04 10.44 -16.76
N MET A 295 17.30 10.03 -16.78
CA MET A 295 17.71 8.83 -17.52
C MET A 295 17.17 7.56 -16.85
N CYS A 296 17.23 7.48 -15.52
CA CYS A 296 16.75 6.33 -14.77
C CYS A 296 15.22 6.17 -14.81
N ALA A 297 14.47 7.24 -15.01
CA ALA A 297 13.01 7.20 -15.18
C ALA A 297 12.59 6.18 -16.27
N TYR A 298 13.33 6.13 -17.38
CA TYR A 298 13.07 5.17 -18.45
C TYR A 298 13.37 3.71 -18.05
N PHE A 299 14.27 3.48 -17.10
CA PHE A 299 14.53 2.15 -16.55
C PHE A 299 13.44 1.71 -15.56
N PHE A 300 12.98 2.62 -14.70
CA PHE A 300 11.91 2.34 -13.73
C PHE A 300 10.66 1.86 -14.45
N GLU A 301 10.25 2.55 -15.52
CA GLU A 301 9.12 2.16 -16.36
C GLU A 301 9.23 0.70 -16.83
N LYS A 302 10.43 0.25 -17.24
CA LYS A 302 10.64 -1.12 -17.73
C LYS A 302 10.69 -2.17 -16.62
N LEU A 303 11.24 -1.85 -15.45
CA LEU A 303 11.32 -2.77 -14.31
C LEU A 303 9.97 -2.94 -13.61
N LEU A 304 9.21 -1.85 -13.45
CA LEU A 304 7.89 -1.88 -12.83
C LEU A 304 6.81 -2.54 -13.72
N SER A 305 7.08 -2.69 -15.02
CA SER A 305 6.15 -3.32 -15.97
C SER A 305 6.13 -4.85 -15.93
N LYS A 306 7.13 -5.53 -15.34
CA LYS A 306 7.20 -7.00 -15.29
C LYS A 306 7.29 -7.50 -13.86
N ASP A 307 6.45 -8.47 -13.51
CA ASP A 307 6.33 -9.01 -12.15
C ASP A 307 7.65 -9.48 -11.55
N CYS A 308 8.59 -9.97 -12.37
CA CYS A 308 9.88 -10.41 -11.86
C CYS A 308 10.84 -9.33 -11.41
N SER A 309 10.67 -8.12 -11.92
CA SER A 309 11.59 -7.01 -11.70
C SER A 309 10.97 -5.90 -10.86
N ILE A 310 9.72 -6.03 -10.41
CA ILE A 310 9.02 -5.00 -9.62
C ILE A 310 9.82 -4.63 -8.37
N SER A 311 10.30 -5.64 -7.60
CA SER A 311 11.07 -5.39 -6.39
C SER A 311 12.33 -4.55 -6.67
N ASN A 312 13.11 -4.95 -7.68
CA ASN A 312 14.30 -4.23 -8.11
C ASN A 312 13.95 -2.82 -8.60
N GLY A 313 12.87 -2.67 -9.38
CA GLY A 313 12.40 -1.37 -9.86
C GLY A 313 12.03 -0.41 -8.74
N LEU A 314 11.34 -0.89 -7.69
CA LEU A 314 10.99 -0.08 -6.53
C LEU A 314 12.23 0.32 -5.71
N ILE A 315 13.15 -0.63 -5.47
CA ILE A 315 14.42 -0.34 -4.78
C ILE A 315 15.23 0.68 -5.59
N PHE A 316 15.30 0.50 -6.91
CA PHE A 316 16.04 1.39 -7.79
C PHE A 316 15.50 2.82 -7.74
N MET A 317 14.19 2.96 -7.92
CA MET A 317 13.51 4.25 -7.91
C MET A 317 13.68 4.96 -6.55
N GLU A 318 13.55 4.23 -5.45
CA GLU A 318 13.80 4.75 -4.09
C GLU A 318 15.23 5.30 -3.93
N HIS A 319 16.26 4.56 -4.37
CA HIS A 319 17.66 4.99 -4.24
C HIS A 319 17.98 6.23 -5.07
N VAL A 320 17.39 6.35 -6.26
CA VAL A 320 17.58 7.53 -7.12
C VAL A 320 16.84 8.75 -6.56
N ILE A 321 15.61 8.57 -6.09
CA ILE A 321 14.80 9.65 -5.50
C ILE A 321 15.46 10.22 -4.24
N LYS A 322 16.00 9.36 -3.37
CA LYS A 322 16.69 9.79 -2.13
C LYS A 322 17.91 10.68 -2.36
N ARG A 323 18.46 10.70 -3.58
CA ARG A 323 19.58 11.58 -3.97
C ARG A 323 19.13 12.98 -4.37
N ILE A 324 17.82 13.20 -4.52
CA ILE A 324 17.23 14.47 -4.92
C ILE A 324 16.70 15.18 -3.67
N SER A 325 17.00 16.47 -3.54
CA SER A 325 16.47 17.25 -2.43
C SER A 325 14.94 17.40 -2.54
N PRO A 326 14.19 17.32 -1.44
CA PRO A 326 12.74 17.59 -1.46
C PRO A 326 12.43 18.96 -2.06
N HIS A 327 11.32 19.07 -2.79
CA HIS A 327 10.83 20.31 -3.40
C HIS A 327 11.77 21.00 -4.41
N SER A 328 12.75 20.28 -4.96
CA SER A 328 13.80 20.87 -5.80
C SER A 328 13.54 20.76 -7.31
N VAL A 329 12.67 19.85 -7.75
CA VAL A 329 12.36 19.64 -9.18
C VAL A 329 11.27 20.62 -9.64
N ASP A 330 11.57 21.37 -10.71
CA ASP A 330 10.72 22.45 -11.24
C ASP A 330 9.61 21.97 -12.20
N SER A 331 8.57 22.79 -12.39
CA SER A 331 7.41 22.47 -13.25
C SER A 331 7.78 22.28 -14.72
N LYS A 332 8.84 22.96 -15.20
CA LYS A 332 9.35 22.82 -16.59
C LYS A 332 9.76 21.39 -16.94
N VAL A 333 10.19 20.62 -15.95
CA VAL A 333 10.61 19.22 -16.15
C VAL A 333 9.42 18.34 -16.58
N LEU A 334 8.19 18.74 -16.24
CA LEU A 334 6.96 18.06 -16.64
C LEU A 334 6.61 18.22 -18.12
N GLU A 335 7.34 19.04 -18.90
CA GLU A 335 7.26 19.03 -20.36
C GLU A 335 7.71 17.68 -20.96
N LEU A 336 8.50 16.92 -20.20
CA LEU A 336 8.87 15.56 -20.54
C LEU A 336 7.86 14.57 -19.95
N ASP A 337 7.08 13.93 -20.82
CA ASP A 337 6.01 12.99 -20.46
C ASP A 337 6.48 11.86 -19.52
N ILE A 338 7.75 11.49 -19.53
CA ILE A 338 8.27 10.40 -18.70
C ILE A 338 8.00 10.63 -17.21
N TYR A 339 8.03 11.88 -16.73
CA TYR A 339 7.82 12.18 -15.32
C TYR A 339 6.37 11.92 -14.88
N THR A 340 5.40 12.13 -15.78
CA THR A 340 3.98 11.86 -15.55
C THR A 340 3.61 10.41 -15.88
N GLU A 341 4.17 9.84 -16.94
CA GLU A 341 3.97 8.44 -17.35
C GLU A 341 4.38 7.45 -16.24
N LEU A 342 5.38 7.79 -15.43
CA LEU A 342 5.83 6.95 -14.31
C LEU A 342 4.75 6.68 -13.26
N PHE A 343 3.72 7.52 -13.15
CA PHE A 343 2.60 7.28 -12.24
C PHE A 343 1.74 6.07 -12.63
N GLN A 344 1.65 5.72 -13.92
CA GLN A 344 0.87 4.55 -14.35
C GLN A 344 1.46 3.21 -13.87
N PRO A 345 2.74 2.88 -14.13
CA PRO A 345 3.30 1.61 -13.68
C PRO A 345 3.36 1.51 -12.15
N ILE A 346 3.70 2.58 -11.43
CA ILE A 346 3.76 2.52 -9.95
C ILE A 346 2.37 2.36 -9.32
N THR A 347 1.33 3.04 -9.83
CA THR A 347 -0.04 2.88 -9.32
C THR A 347 -0.58 1.48 -9.62
N LYS A 348 -0.23 0.92 -10.79
CA LYS A 348 -0.52 -0.48 -11.10
C LYS A 348 0.10 -1.44 -10.08
N VAL A 349 1.35 -1.20 -9.66
CA VAL A 349 1.99 -2.00 -8.60
C VAL A 349 1.29 -1.81 -7.26
N MET A 350 0.92 -0.58 -6.88
CA MET A 350 0.22 -0.27 -5.62
C MET A 350 -1.12 -1.02 -5.49
N ILE A 351 -1.87 -1.13 -6.59
CA ILE A 351 -3.23 -1.71 -6.58
C ILE A 351 -3.21 -3.22 -6.86
N TYR A 352 -2.46 -3.65 -7.89
CA TYR A 352 -2.61 -5.00 -8.46
C TYR A 352 -1.46 -5.96 -8.18
N SER A 353 -0.38 -5.54 -7.50
CA SER A 353 0.70 -6.49 -7.17
C SER A 353 0.22 -7.54 -6.16
N ASN A 354 0.57 -8.80 -6.41
CA ASN A 354 0.22 -9.93 -5.54
C ASN A 354 0.99 -9.89 -4.20
N ASN A 355 2.12 -9.19 -4.13
CA ASN A 355 2.95 -9.13 -2.93
C ASN A 355 2.64 -7.87 -2.10
N ASP A 356 2.17 -8.06 -0.86
CA ASP A 356 1.81 -6.98 0.06
C ASP A 356 2.97 -6.04 0.40
N GLU A 357 4.18 -6.58 0.55
CA GLU A 357 5.38 -5.79 0.83
C GLU A 357 5.71 -4.87 -0.36
N GLN A 358 5.57 -5.39 -1.58
CA GLN A 358 5.75 -4.59 -2.80
C GLN A 358 4.71 -3.48 -2.92
N ARG A 359 3.43 -3.77 -2.62
CA ARG A 359 2.38 -2.74 -2.61
C ARG A 359 2.70 -1.63 -1.60
N LYS A 360 3.02 -1.99 -0.36
CA LYS A 360 3.39 -1.03 0.70
C LYS A 360 4.63 -0.21 0.34
N LYS A 361 5.63 -0.84 -0.26
CA LYS A 361 6.83 -0.15 -0.74
C LYS A 361 6.51 0.80 -1.89
N ALA A 362 5.67 0.40 -2.84
CA ALA A 362 5.23 1.25 -3.94
C ALA A 362 4.49 2.50 -3.45
N VAL A 363 3.62 2.38 -2.44
CA VAL A 363 2.94 3.54 -1.81
C VAL A 363 3.95 4.54 -1.24
N ARG A 364 4.99 4.05 -0.54
CA ARG A 364 6.04 4.92 0.00
C ARG A 364 6.85 5.61 -1.09
N VAL A 365 7.33 4.85 -2.08
CA VAL A 365 8.11 5.38 -3.21
C VAL A 365 7.29 6.39 -4.02
N PHE A 366 5.99 6.15 -4.21
CA PHE A 366 5.07 7.08 -4.87
C PHE A 366 5.00 8.42 -4.13
N GLN A 367 4.88 8.39 -2.81
CA GLN A 367 4.84 9.60 -2.00
C GLN A 367 6.19 10.35 -2.03
N GLU A 368 7.30 9.63 -1.87
CA GLU A 368 8.66 10.19 -1.97
C GLU A 368 8.90 10.82 -3.36
N TYR A 369 8.42 10.19 -4.42
CA TYR A 369 8.50 10.71 -5.78
C TYR A 369 7.73 12.02 -5.96
N ILE A 370 6.53 12.16 -5.36
CA ILE A 370 5.80 13.44 -5.39
C ILE A 370 6.53 14.51 -4.57
N GLU A 371 7.23 14.11 -3.50
CA GLU A 371 7.87 15.03 -2.58
C GLU A 371 9.07 15.79 -3.18
N ILE A 372 9.75 15.22 -4.19
CA ILE A 372 10.87 15.88 -4.86
C ILE A 372 10.44 17.11 -5.68
N PHE A 373 9.18 17.15 -6.11
CA PHE A 373 8.65 18.24 -6.93
C PHE A 373 8.32 19.46 -6.08
N ASN A 374 8.63 20.64 -6.62
CA ASN A 374 8.23 21.91 -6.05
C ASN A 374 6.70 22.05 -6.04
N MET A 375 6.17 23.06 -5.35
CA MET A 375 4.72 23.20 -5.18
C MET A 375 3.96 23.36 -6.50
N GLU A 376 4.55 24.05 -7.48
CA GLU A 376 3.95 24.26 -8.79
C GLU A 376 3.82 22.95 -9.57
N ALA A 377 4.92 22.21 -9.69
CA ALA A 377 4.95 20.89 -10.31
C ALA A 377 4.02 19.91 -9.59
N ARG A 378 4.04 19.91 -8.25
CA ARG A 378 3.18 19.06 -7.42
C ARG A 378 1.70 19.32 -7.66
N TYR A 379 1.29 20.58 -7.83
CA TYR A 379 -0.09 20.91 -8.17
C TYR A 379 -0.50 20.30 -9.50
N THR A 380 0.33 20.47 -10.54
CA THR A 380 0.09 19.89 -11.88
C THR A 380 0.01 18.38 -11.83
N ILE A 381 0.90 17.73 -11.08
CA ILE A 381 0.91 16.27 -10.87
C ILE A 381 -0.38 15.82 -10.19
N ILE A 382 -0.75 16.42 -9.06
CA ILE A 382 -1.96 16.04 -8.32
C ILE A 382 -3.19 16.22 -9.21
N PHE A 383 -3.26 17.31 -9.97
CA PHE A 383 -4.35 17.55 -10.90
C PHE A 383 -4.43 16.45 -11.97
N HIS A 384 -3.30 16.09 -12.58
CA HIS A 384 -3.22 15.01 -13.56
C HIS A 384 -3.58 13.63 -12.95
N LEU A 385 -3.18 13.36 -11.71
CA LEU A 385 -3.51 12.11 -11.02
C LEU A 385 -5.03 11.92 -10.84
N TYR A 386 -5.78 12.99 -10.55
CA TYR A 386 -7.25 12.95 -10.51
C TYR A 386 -7.89 12.71 -11.88
N GLU A 387 -7.16 12.82 -13.00
CA GLU A 387 -7.67 12.55 -14.34
C GLU A 387 -7.40 11.11 -14.80
N ILE A 388 -6.33 10.49 -14.31
CA ILE A 388 -5.92 9.14 -14.75
C ILE A 388 -6.32 8.03 -13.77
N VAL A 389 -6.60 8.34 -12.50
CA VAL A 389 -6.90 7.35 -11.46
C VAL A 389 -8.41 7.21 -11.27
N GLU A 390 -8.89 5.96 -11.30
CA GLU A 390 -10.31 5.62 -11.01
C GLU A 390 -10.49 4.94 -9.65
N HIS A 391 -9.42 4.41 -9.04
CA HIS A 391 -9.51 3.62 -7.81
C HIS A 391 -9.76 4.50 -6.57
N SER A 392 -10.93 4.36 -5.93
CA SER A 392 -11.40 5.13 -4.76
C SER A 392 -10.36 5.25 -3.63
N GLY A 393 -9.72 4.14 -3.22
CA GLY A 393 -8.69 4.18 -2.18
C GLY A 393 -7.43 4.95 -2.58
N LEU A 394 -7.09 5.00 -3.86
CA LEU A 394 -5.92 5.76 -4.35
C LEU A 394 -6.28 7.26 -4.46
N LEU A 395 -7.51 7.59 -4.89
CA LEU A 395 -8.02 8.96 -4.86
C LEU A 395 -8.08 9.53 -3.44
N SER A 396 -8.50 8.72 -2.46
CA SER A 396 -8.42 9.05 -1.03
C SER A 396 -6.97 9.36 -0.62
N PHE A 397 -6.01 8.51 -0.99
CA PHE A 397 -4.60 8.73 -0.71
C PHE A 397 -4.05 10.02 -1.35
N ILE A 398 -4.37 10.29 -2.62
CA ILE A 398 -4.00 11.53 -3.32
C ILE A 398 -4.62 12.75 -2.62
N THR A 399 -5.86 12.64 -2.13
CA THR A 399 -6.52 13.70 -1.34
C THR A 399 -5.78 13.98 -0.04
N GLY A 400 -5.17 12.96 0.57
CA GLY A 400 -4.26 13.12 1.69
C GLY A 400 -3.00 13.94 1.34
N ILE A 401 -2.40 13.69 0.18
CA ILE A 401 -1.24 14.47 -0.31
C ILE A 401 -1.64 15.91 -0.63
N PHE A 402 -2.83 16.12 -1.21
CA PHE A 402 -3.40 17.45 -1.42
C PHE A 402 -3.57 18.21 -0.10
N LYS A 403 -4.15 17.58 0.94
CA LYS A 403 -4.26 18.15 2.29
C LYS A 403 -2.89 18.55 2.85
N SER A 404 -1.89 17.68 2.75
CA SER A 404 -0.52 17.96 3.21
C SER A 404 0.12 19.12 2.46
N SER A 405 -0.14 19.24 1.15
CA SER A 405 0.36 20.35 0.33
C SER A 405 -0.26 21.69 0.72
N ILE A 406 -1.56 21.71 1.07
CA ILE A 406 -2.22 22.91 1.62
C ILE A 406 -1.57 23.33 2.95
N ILE A 407 -1.31 22.37 3.85
CA ILE A 407 -0.67 22.64 5.14
C ILE A 407 0.70 23.29 4.92
N GLN A 408 1.54 22.71 4.08
CA GLN A 408 2.87 23.25 3.77
C GLN A 408 2.79 24.65 3.15
N CYS A 409 1.81 24.93 2.28
CA CYS A 409 1.59 26.26 1.70
C CYS A 409 1.21 27.30 2.76
N LEU A 410 0.37 26.93 3.73
CA LEU A 410 -0.04 27.82 4.83
C LEU A 410 1.09 28.09 5.83
N ASP A 411 1.94 27.10 6.08
CA ASP A 411 3.05 27.18 7.03
C ASP A 411 4.29 27.89 6.45
N SER A 412 4.38 28.01 5.12
CA SER A 412 5.47 28.72 4.43
C SER A 412 5.45 30.24 4.66
N THR A 413 6.63 30.85 4.76
CA THR A 413 6.82 32.30 4.93
C THR A 413 7.78 32.86 3.86
N PRO A 414 7.31 33.68 2.89
CA PRO A 414 5.92 34.08 2.65
C PRO A 414 5.05 32.89 2.21
N ARG A 415 3.73 33.00 2.40
CA ARG A 415 2.79 31.94 2.05
C ARG A 415 2.82 31.63 0.56
N ASN A 416 2.86 30.35 0.24
CA ASN A 416 2.78 29.88 -1.14
C ASN A 416 1.30 29.84 -1.61
N PRO A 417 0.93 30.54 -2.69
CA PRO A 417 -0.45 30.59 -3.15
C PRO A 417 -0.88 29.36 -3.97
N GLN A 418 0.03 28.45 -4.32
CA GLN A 418 -0.20 27.45 -5.36
C GLN A 418 -1.38 26.51 -5.08
N PHE A 419 -1.58 26.11 -3.81
CA PHE A 419 -2.69 25.25 -3.38
C PHE A 419 -3.82 26.03 -2.69
N LEU A 420 -3.88 27.35 -2.86
CA LEU A 420 -4.87 28.24 -2.24
C LEU A 420 -5.73 28.92 -3.31
N GLY A 421 -6.83 29.53 -2.89
CA GLY A 421 -7.70 30.33 -3.76
C GLY A 421 -8.24 29.53 -4.95
N ARG A 422 -8.10 30.10 -6.16
CA ARG A 422 -8.68 29.50 -7.38
C ARG A 422 -8.14 28.11 -7.71
N ASN A 423 -6.86 27.86 -7.43
CA ASN A 423 -6.25 26.56 -7.67
C ASN A 423 -6.83 25.49 -6.73
N MET A 424 -7.05 25.85 -5.46
CA MET A 424 -7.73 24.98 -4.50
C MET A 424 -9.17 24.66 -4.95
N GLU A 425 -9.90 25.65 -5.48
CA GLU A 425 -11.26 25.46 -6.00
C GLU A 425 -11.31 24.40 -7.10
N LEU A 426 -10.36 24.43 -8.04
CA LEU A 426 -10.31 23.48 -9.15
C LEU A 426 -10.05 22.05 -8.69
N LEU A 427 -9.13 21.87 -7.72
CA LEU A 427 -8.88 20.55 -7.13
C LEU A 427 -10.06 20.08 -6.25
N LEU A 428 -10.68 20.97 -5.48
CA LEU A 428 -11.87 20.62 -4.69
C LEU A 428 -13.04 20.20 -5.58
N LYS A 429 -13.22 20.76 -6.78
CA LYS A 429 -14.21 20.27 -7.75
C LYS A 429 -13.94 18.83 -8.21
N LYS A 430 -12.68 18.39 -8.25
CA LYS A 430 -12.31 17.01 -8.57
C LYS A 430 -12.52 16.09 -7.38
N VAL A 431 -12.11 16.51 -6.18
CA VAL A 431 -12.24 15.76 -4.91
C VAL A 431 -13.70 15.60 -4.48
N CYS A 432 -14.48 16.66 -4.58
CA CYS A 432 -15.88 16.72 -4.20
C CYS A 432 -16.77 16.46 -5.42
N ASN A 433 -16.50 15.38 -6.15
CA ASN A 433 -17.26 14.98 -7.31
C ASN A 433 -18.16 13.77 -7.00
N LEU A 434 -19.39 13.80 -7.50
CA LEU A 434 -20.31 12.66 -7.46
C LEU A 434 -20.72 12.36 -8.91
N PRO A 435 -20.17 11.31 -9.55
CA PRO A 435 -20.36 11.04 -10.99
C PRO A 435 -21.83 11.02 -11.44
N HIS A 436 -22.72 10.55 -10.56
CA HIS A 436 -24.16 10.47 -10.80
C HIS A 436 -24.97 11.23 -9.74
N GLY A 437 -24.35 12.24 -9.10
CA GLY A 437 -24.98 13.01 -8.04
C GLY A 437 -25.48 12.11 -6.90
N SER A 438 -26.76 12.27 -6.53
CA SER A 438 -27.42 11.47 -5.49
C SER A 438 -27.60 9.99 -5.85
N SER A 439 -27.38 9.59 -7.10
CA SER A 439 -27.49 8.19 -7.56
C SER A 439 -26.14 7.47 -7.64
N SER A 440 -25.04 8.13 -7.23
CA SER A 440 -23.71 7.50 -7.22
C SER A 440 -23.65 6.38 -6.19
N ASP A 441 -22.77 5.39 -6.41
CA ASP A 441 -22.59 4.28 -5.46
C ASP A 441 -21.81 4.74 -4.23
N MET A 442 -22.55 5.10 -3.18
CA MET A 442 -22.00 5.59 -1.91
C MET A 442 -21.14 4.55 -1.19
N VAL A 443 -21.35 3.25 -1.47
CA VAL A 443 -20.63 2.17 -0.80
C VAL A 443 -19.26 1.98 -1.44
N GLU A 444 -19.20 1.96 -2.77
CA GLU A 444 -17.95 1.84 -3.52
C GLU A 444 -17.05 3.08 -3.34
N MET A 445 -17.65 4.27 -3.34
CA MET A 445 -16.94 5.54 -3.15
C MET A 445 -16.73 5.92 -1.67
N SER A 446 -16.94 4.98 -0.75
CA SER A 446 -16.97 5.26 0.69
C SER A 446 -15.69 5.92 1.22
N ASP A 447 -14.52 5.39 0.86
CA ASP A 447 -13.22 5.92 1.25
C ASP A 447 -12.97 7.32 0.70
N GLU A 448 -13.30 7.55 -0.58
CA GLU A 448 -13.20 8.86 -1.23
C GLU A 448 -14.09 9.91 -0.53
N ILE A 449 -15.37 9.59 -0.30
CA ILE A 449 -16.34 10.48 0.36
C ILE A 449 -15.88 10.83 1.77
N ILE A 450 -15.48 9.83 2.57
CA ILE A 450 -15.02 10.05 3.94
C ILE A 450 -13.80 10.97 3.95
N THR A 451 -12.88 10.78 2.99
CA THR A 451 -11.65 11.57 2.91
C THR A 451 -11.94 13.00 2.46
N ALA A 452 -12.80 13.18 1.45
CA ALA A 452 -13.26 14.49 0.99
C ALA A 452 -13.96 15.28 2.10
N LEU A 453 -14.89 14.65 2.84
CA LEU A 453 -15.57 15.28 3.97
C LEU A 453 -14.60 15.67 5.10
N ASN A 454 -13.61 14.82 5.39
CA ASN A 454 -12.58 15.14 6.38
C ASN A 454 -11.65 16.28 5.94
N LEU A 455 -11.34 16.37 4.63
CA LEU A 455 -10.63 17.52 4.07
C LEU A 455 -11.44 18.81 4.24
N LEU A 456 -12.72 18.80 3.86
CA LEU A 456 -13.61 19.97 4.02
C LEU A 456 -13.71 20.38 5.49
N ARG A 457 -13.93 19.41 6.39
CA ARG A 457 -13.97 19.66 7.84
C ARG A 457 -12.66 20.31 8.32
N PHE A 458 -11.52 19.81 7.89
CA PHE A 458 -10.21 20.39 8.22
C PHE A 458 -10.10 21.84 7.74
N LEU A 459 -10.49 22.14 6.49
CA LEU A 459 -10.40 23.48 5.91
C LEU A 459 -11.28 24.48 6.67
N PHE A 460 -12.55 24.14 6.93
CA PHE A 460 -13.48 25.03 7.64
C PHE A 460 -13.11 25.24 9.12
N ILE A 461 -12.46 24.26 9.78
CA ILE A 461 -11.98 24.43 11.15
C ILE A 461 -10.71 25.29 11.19
N ARG A 462 -9.79 25.07 10.26
CA ARG A 462 -8.47 25.71 10.27
C ARG A 462 -8.53 27.16 9.76
N ASP A 463 -9.26 27.41 8.69
CA ASP A 463 -9.25 28.70 8.03
C ASP A 463 -10.32 29.64 8.61
N LYS A 464 -9.93 30.49 9.57
CA LYS A 464 -10.85 31.48 10.17
C LYS A 464 -10.92 32.80 9.39
N ASN A 465 -9.85 33.16 8.68
CA ASN A 465 -9.68 34.47 8.05
C ASN A 465 -9.81 34.41 6.51
N ASN A 466 -10.28 33.28 5.97
CA ASN A 466 -10.39 33.03 4.53
C ASN A 466 -9.05 33.10 3.77
N GLU A 467 -7.99 32.62 4.41
CA GLU A 467 -6.64 32.58 3.85
C GLU A 467 -6.51 31.53 2.74
N THR A 468 -7.29 30.46 2.83
CA THR A 468 -7.35 29.40 1.82
C THR A 468 -8.30 29.76 0.67
N GLY A 469 -9.26 30.66 0.91
CA GLY A 469 -10.34 30.99 -0.03
C GLY A 469 -11.56 30.05 0.06
N ILE A 470 -11.56 29.07 0.98
CA ILE A 470 -12.64 28.07 1.10
C ILE A 470 -14.02 28.68 1.33
N TRP A 471 -14.11 29.81 2.04
CA TRP A 471 -15.40 30.44 2.35
C TRP A 471 -16.08 31.00 1.09
N ASN A 472 -15.31 31.37 0.07
CA ASN A 472 -15.85 31.81 -1.22
C ASN A 472 -16.44 30.65 -2.03
N MET A 473 -16.17 29.40 -1.63
CA MET A 473 -16.54 28.18 -2.35
C MET A 473 -17.75 27.48 -1.72
N VAL A 474 -18.30 27.99 -0.62
CA VAL A 474 -19.36 27.34 0.17
C VAL A 474 -20.61 27.06 -0.66
N ASP A 475 -21.07 28.03 -1.46
CA ASP A 475 -22.30 27.86 -2.25
C ASP A 475 -22.16 26.76 -3.30
N MET A 476 -21.02 26.74 -3.98
CA MET A 476 -20.66 25.68 -4.92
C MET A 476 -20.61 24.31 -4.20
N LEU A 477 -19.93 24.21 -3.05
CA LEU A 477 -19.85 22.96 -2.30
C LEU A 477 -21.21 22.47 -1.79
N LYS A 478 -22.07 23.38 -1.31
CA LYS A 478 -23.44 23.05 -0.87
C LYS A 478 -24.25 22.50 -2.04
N ASN A 479 -24.23 23.17 -3.18
CA ASN A 479 -25.07 22.83 -4.33
C ASN A 479 -24.58 21.60 -5.09
N ASP A 480 -23.27 21.52 -5.35
CA ASP A 480 -22.71 20.53 -6.27
C ASP A 480 -22.34 19.21 -5.55
N TYR A 481 -22.09 19.25 -4.23
CA TYR A 481 -21.59 18.09 -3.48
C TYR A 481 -22.41 17.76 -2.22
N LEU A 482 -22.47 18.64 -1.23
CA LEU A 482 -22.99 18.32 0.11
C LEU A 482 -24.49 17.96 0.11
N ASN A 483 -25.32 18.73 -0.62
CA ASN A 483 -26.76 18.46 -0.73
C ASN A 483 -27.06 17.19 -1.56
N PRO A 484 -26.46 16.98 -2.75
CA PRO A 484 -26.58 15.71 -3.47
C PRO A 484 -26.09 14.50 -2.65
N LEU A 485 -24.97 14.64 -1.93
CA LEU A 485 -24.42 13.59 -1.07
C LEU A 485 -25.40 13.21 0.04
N ARG A 486 -26.02 14.21 0.70
CA ARG A 486 -27.03 13.97 1.72
C ARG A 486 -28.18 13.11 1.19
N LYS A 487 -28.74 13.50 0.04
CA LYS A 487 -29.82 12.78 -0.63
C LYS A 487 -29.39 11.37 -1.02
N GLY A 488 -28.17 11.20 -1.52
CA GLY A 488 -27.63 9.90 -1.89
C GLY A 488 -27.45 8.96 -0.71
N ILE A 489 -26.92 9.46 0.42
CA ILE A 489 -26.81 8.69 1.66
C ILE A 489 -28.20 8.27 2.17
N ASP A 490 -29.17 9.19 2.19
CA ASP A 490 -30.53 8.91 2.65
C ASP A 490 -31.21 7.83 1.75
N LEU A 491 -31.03 7.91 0.42
CA LEU A 491 -31.52 6.91 -0.54
C LEU A 491 -30.85 5.54 -0.33
N CYS A 492 -29.52 5.50 -0.23
CA CYS A 492 -28.78 4.26 0.03
C CYS A 492 -29.21 3.62 1.35
N LYS A 493 -29.37 4.41 2.43
CA LYS A 493 -29.83 3.90 3.72
C LYS A 493 -31.23 3.30 3.63
N ALA A 494 -32.15 3.97 2.93
CA ALA A 494 -33.49 3.44 2.72
C ALA A 494 -33.45 2.08 2.01
N HIS A 495 -32.68 1.97 0.93
CA HIS A 495 -32.49 0.73 0.18
C HIS A 495 -31.92 -0.41 1.06
N TRP A 496 -30.83 -0.15 1.79
CA TRP A 496 -30.20 -1.16 2.63
C TRP A 496 -31.03 -1.54 3.87
N ARG A 497 -31.84 -0.62 4.41
CA ARG A 497 -32.81 -0.91 5.48
C ARG A 497 -33.93 -1.84 5.02
N VAL A 498 -34.50 -1.61 3.84
CA VAL A 498 -35.51 -2.51 3.25
C VAL A 498 -34.90 -3.90 3.05
N LYS A 499 -33.72 -3.97 2.45
CA LYS A 499 -33.01 -5.24 2.22
C LYS A 499 -32.70 -6.00 3.51
N THR A 500 -32.39 -5.29 4.59
CA THR A 500 -32.18 -5.90 5.91
C THR A 500 -33.48 -6.48 6.47
N LYS A 501 -34.60 -5.74 6.35
CA LYS A 501 -35.93 -6.23 6.75
C LYS A 501 -36.36 -7.46 5.94
N ASP A 502 -36.10 -7.49 4.64
CA ASP A 502 -36.41 -8.63 3.77
C ASP A 502 -35.62 -9.88 4.20
N LEU A 503 -34.33 -9.73 4.50
CA LEU A 503 -33.49 -10.82 5.01
C LEU A 503 -33.95 -11.30 6.39
N GLU A 504 -34.37 -10.40 7.28
CA GLU A 504 -34.93 -10.77 8.58
C GLU A 504 -36.27 -11.50 8.44
N GLN A 505 -37.08 -11.13 7.45
CA GLN A 505 -38.33 -11.82 7.14
C GLN A 505 -38.07 -13.21 6.56
N GLN A 506 -37.15 -13.35 5.60
CA GLN A 506 -36.69 -14.64 5.07
C GLN A 506 -36.17 -15.56 6.18
N LYS A 507 -35.41 -14.99 7.15
CA LYS A 507 -34.97 -15.75 8.33
C LYS A 507 -36.15 -16.27 9.15
N LYS A 508 -37.19 -15.46 9.36
CA LYS A 508 -38.40 -15.87 10.11
C LYS A 508 -39.21 -16.92 9.36
N ASP A 509 -39.25 -16.87 8.04
CA ASP A 509 -39.99 -17.83 7.22
C ASP A 509 -39.25 -19.17 7.09
N LEU A 510 -37.92 -19.16 7.01
CA LEU A 510 -37.08 -20.37 7.07
C LEU A 510 -37.15 -21.10 8.41
N VAL A 511 -37.32 -20.37 9.52
CA VAL A 511 -37.48 -20.97 10.86
C VAL A 511 -38.83 -21.69 11.00
N LYS A 512 -39.79 -21.44 10.11
CA LYS A 512 -41.09 -22.13 10.08
C LYS A 512 -41.12 -23.35 9.16
N GLU A 513 -40.04 -23.63 8.42
CA GLU A 513 -39.99 -24.67 7.40
C GLU A 513 -39.35 -25.96 7.95
N GLU A 514 -40.08 -27.08 7.92
CA GLU A 514 -39.66 -28.35 8.57
C GLU A 514 -38.73 -29.24 7.69
N ASP A 515 -38.52 -28.86 6.42
CA ASP A 515 -37.77 -29.65 5.43
C ASP A 515 -36.27 -29.28 5.43
N TYR A 516 -35.45 -30.09 6.09
CA TYR A 516 -34.01 -29.91 6.25
C TYR A 516 -33.24 -29.77 4.91
N SER A 517 -33.73 -30.39 3.83
CA SER A 517 -33.05 -30.36 2.52
C SER A 517 -33.21 -29.00 1.80
N LYS A 518 -34.37 -28.36 1.96
CA LYS A 518 -34.68 -27.02 1.43
C LYS A 518 -34.02 -25.93 2.26
N LEU A 519 -33.96 -26.10 3.58
CA LEU A 519 -33.22 -25.23 4.52
C LEU A 519 -31.74 -25.10 4.15
N MET A 520 -31.09 -26.19 3.73
CA MET A 520 -29.67 -26.21 3.40
C MET A 520 -29.39 -25.55 2.04
N LYS A 521 -30.26 -25.73 1.04
CA LYS A 521 -30.19 -25.05 -0.27
C LYS A 521 -30.51 -23.55 -0.18
N ALA A 522 -31.56 -23.17 0.56
CA ALA A 522 -31.94 -21.77 0.75
C ALA A 522 -30.89 -20.97 1.54
N ASN A 523 -30.17 -21.60 2.47
CA ASN A 523 -29.03 -20.99 3.15
C ASN A 523 -27.83 -20.72 2.22
N MET A 524 -27.71 -21.42 1.08
CA MET A 524 -26.59 -21.29 0.16
C MET A 524 -26.90 -20.41 -1.06
N GLU A 525 -28.12 -20.44 -1.63
CA GLU A 525 -28.38 -19.90 -2.97
C GLU A 525 -28.85 -18.44 -3.07
N VAL A 526 -29.08 -17.72 -1.96
CA VAL A 526 -29.54 -16.32 -2.09
C VAL A 526 -28.40 -15.46 -2.66
N THR A 527 -28.57 -14.82 -3.81
CA THR A 527 -27.58 -13.89 -4.37
C THR A 527 -27.89 -12.48 -3.89
N LEU A 528 -26.85 -11.75 -3.45
CA LEU A 528 -27.02 -10.39 -2.93
C LEU A 528 -26.10 -9.45 -3.70
N THR A 529 -26.67 -8.50 -4.43
CA THR A 529 -25.87 -7.50 -5.15
C THR A 529 -25.45 -6.38 -4.20
N VAL A 530 -24.16 -6.07 -4.14
CA VAL A 530 -23.58 -4.85 -3.52
C VAL A 530 -22.89 -4.10 -4.66
N GLY A 531 -23.36 -2.89 -4.96
CA GLY A 531 -22.96 -2.16 -6.16
C GLY A 531 -23.33 -2.86 -7.46
N SER A 532 -22.43 -2.87 -8.46
CA SER A 532 -22.62 -3.57 -9.73
C SER A 532 -22.30 -5.08 -9.70
N GLU A 533 -21.78 -5.60 -8.58
CA GLU A 533 -21.33 -6.99 -8.48
C GLU A 533 -22.24 -7.87 -7.60
N GLN A 534 -22.45 -9.11 -8.02
CA GLN A 534 -23.19 -10.11 -7.24
C GLN A 534 -22.26 -10.78 -6.23
N LEU A 535 -22.61 -10.69 -4.95
CA LEU A 535 -21.86 -11.40 -3.91
C LEU A 535 -21.96 -12.92 -4.11
N PRO A 536 -20.90 -13.66 -3.74
CA PRO A 536 -20.92 -15.11 -3.75
C PRO A 536 -22.00 -15.67 -2.82
N ALA A 537 -22.47 -16.87 -3.15
CA ALA A 537 -23.37 -17.68 -2.34
C ALA A 537 -22.83 -17.82 -0.91
N MET A 538 -23.52 -17.21 0.07
CA MET A 538 -23.10 -17.22 1.48
C MET A 538 -24.28 -17.32 2.46
N PRO A 539 -24.08 -17.80 3.70
CA PRO A 539 -25.14 -17.93 4.71
C PRO A 539 -25.91 -16.63 4.99
N LEU A 540 -27.20 -16.77 5.35
CA LEU A 540 -28.09 -15.63 5.62
C LEU A 540 -27.57 -14.70 6.72
N SER A 541 -26.93 -15.26 7.76
CA SER A 541 -26.32 -14.48 8.85
C SER A 541 -25.15 -13.61 8.39
N GLN A 542 -24.33 -14.11 7.46
CA GLN A 542 -23.22 -13.33 6.88
C GLN A 542 -23.76 -12.21 5.99
N LYS A 543 -24.84 -12.45 5.24
CA LYS A 543 -25.52 -11.39 4.45
C LYS A 543 -26.08 -10.28 5.32
N THR A 544 -26.77 -10.63 6.40
CA THR A 544 -27.28 -9.65 7.37
C THR A 544 -26.14 -8.83 7.97
N CYS A 545 -25.00 -9.47 8.29
CA CYS A 545 -23.80 -8.77 8.77
C CYS A 545 -23.28 -7.73 7.76
N ILE A 546 -23.19 -8.09 6.47
CA ILE A 546 -22.76 -7.16 5.41
C ILE A 546 -23.70 -5.96 5.31
N CYS A 547 -25.02 -6.17 5.35
CA CYS A 547 -25.99 -5.07 5.33
C CYS A 547 -25.77 -4.10 6.51
N TYR A 548 -25.52 -4.62 7.72
CA TYR A 548 -25.20 -3.78 8.88
C TYR A 548 -23.85 -3.07 8.73
N GLN A 549 -22.83 -3.70 8.15
CA GLN A 549 -21.55 -3.04 7.86
C GLN A 549 -21.73 -1.86 6.89
N VAL A 550 -22.51 -2.03 5.84
CA VAL A 550 -22.81 -0.97 4.87
C VAL A 550 -23.58 0.18 5.56
N LEU A 551 -24.62 -0.14 6.34
CA LEU A 551 -25.39 0.86 7.07
C LEU A 551 -24.50 1.65 8.05
N ASN A 552 -23.61 0.98 8.79
CA ASN A 552 -22.65 1.63 9.67
C ASN A 552 -21.72 2.57 8.90
N GLY A 553 -21.22 2.17 7.73
CA GLY A 553 -20.41 3.03 6.86
C GLY A 553 -21.16 4.29 6.43
N LEU A 554 -22.43 4.15 6.04
CA LEU A 554 -23.29 5.28 5.67
C LEU A 554 -23.61 6.19 6.88
N ASP A 555 -23.74 5.63 8.09
CA ASP A 555 -23.88 6.40 9.34
C ASP A 555 -22.64 7.21 9.66
N VAL A 556 -21.44 6.65 9.44
CA VAL A 556 -20.17 7.38 9.58
C VAL A 556 -20.11 8.56 8.60
N MET A 557 -20.41 8.34 7.32
CA MET A 557 -20.43 9.42 6.31
C MET A 557 -21.42 10.52 6.68
N GLU A 558 -22.64 10.15 7.08
CA GLU A 558 -23.67 11.12 7.47
C GLU A 558 -23.23 11.95 8.69
N SER A 559 -22.59 11.31 9.67
CA SER A 559 -22.06 11.98 10.85
C SER A 559 -21.03 13.05 10.47
N ILE A 560 -20.06 12.71 9.62
CA ILE A 560 -19.02 13.66 9.17
C ILE A 560 -19.65 14.78 8.33
N LEU A 561 -20.57 14.45 7.41
CA LEU A 561 -21.29 15.42 6.59
C LEU A 561 -22.01 16.48 7.44
N ILE A 562 -22.69 16.05 8.50
CA ILE A 562 -23.36 16.97 9.42
C ILE A 562 -22.34 17.86 10.13
N ARG A 563 -21.21 17.32 10.59
CA ARG A 563 -20.15 18.12 11.20
C ARG A 563 -19.56 19.16 10.23
N VAL A 564 -19.42 18.83 8.95
CA VAL A 564 -19.01 19.81 7.93
C VAL A 564 -20.03 20.94 7.82
N ASN A 565 -21.32 20.63 7.70
CA ASN A 565 -22.38 21.63 7.64
C ASN A 565 -22.47 22.48 8.91
N GLU A 566 -22.25 21.90 10.09
CA GLU A 566 -22.14 22.63 11.36
C GLU A 566 -20.99 23.63 11.32
N CYS A 567 -19.80 23.24 10.84
CA CYS A 567 -18.65 24.13 10.74
C CYS A 567 -18.93 25.34 9.83
N ILE A 568 -19.63 25.11 8.70
CA ILE A 568 -20.05 26.17 7.79
C ILE A 568 -21.03 27.13 8.49
N ASN A 569 -22.06 26.60 9.14
CA ASN A 569 -23.11 27.39 9.80
C ASN A 569 -22.61 28.16 11.04
N MET A 570 -21.57 27.67 11.72
CA MET A 570 -20.99 28.35 12.88
C MET A 570 -20.36 29.69 12.49
N ASN A 571 -19.73 29.80 11.32
CA ASN A 571 -19.08 31.03 10.89
C ASN A 571 -20.05 32.05 10.27
N GLU A 572 -21.14 31.60 9.63
CA GLU A 572 -22.24 32.49 9.19
C GLU A 572 -22.84 33.28 10.38
N LYS A 573 -22.86 32.68 11.58
CA LYS A 573 -23.27 33.33 12.84
C LYS A 573 -22.25 34.33 13.38
N PHE A 574 -20.95 34.13 13.16
CA PHE A 574 -19.90 35.08 13.55
C PHE A 574 -19.94 36.37 12.73
N THR A 575 -20.38 36.32 11.48
CA THR A 575 -20.57 37.51 10.63
C THR A 575 -21.84 38.31 10.93
N GLN A 576 -22.81 37.76 11.67
CA GLN A 576 -24.12 38.40 11.89
C GLN A 576 -24.48 38.76 13.34
N LYS A 577 -23.70 38.35 14.36
CA LYS A 577 -24.01 38.71 15.76
C LYS A 577 -22.77 38.94 16.61
N SER A 578 -22.28 40.19 16.62
CA SER A 578 -21.83 40.79 17.88
C SER A 578 -23.10 41.09 18.71
N ASP A 579 -23.13 40.58 19.94
CA ASP A 579 -24.23 40.65 20.91
C ASP A 579 -25.36 39.60 20.78
N GLU A 580 -25.57 38.89 21.89
CA GLU A 580 -26.66 37.97 22.25
C GLU A 580 -26.61 36.48 21.82
N CYS A 581 -25.82 35.74 22.61
CA CYS A 581 -26.20 34.56 23.42
C CYS A 581 -26.63 33.21 22.75
N PHE A 582 -25.65 32.30 22.62
CA PHE A 582 -25.53 30.93 23.19
C PHE A 582 -26.74 29.96 23.40
N ARG A 583 -27.97 30.21 22.93
CA ARG A 583 -29.14 29.37 23.29
C ARG A 583 -29.63 28.30 22.29
N CYS A 584 -29.02 28.09 21.12
CA CYS A 584 -29.58 27.17 20.10
C CYS A 584 -28.68 25.99 19.75
N LEU A 585 -28.28 25.19 20.74
CA LEU A 585 -27.35 24.06 20.52
C LEU A 585 -27.96 22.64 20.58
N TRP A 586 -29.23 22.41 20.97
CA TRP A 586 -29.65 21.03 21.28
C TRP A 586 -31.13 20.67 21.08
N THR A 587 -31.66 20.67 19.85
CA THR A 587 -33.00 20.05 19.63
C THR A 587 -33.23 19.16 18.41
N SER A 588 -32.39 19.08 17.36
CA SER A 588 -32.86 18.45 16.11
C SER A 588 -32.17 17.16 15.68
N ARG A 589 -32.06 16.13 16.55
CA ARG A 589 -31.62 14.80 16.07
C ARG A 589 -32.14 13.57 16.81
N ALA A 590 -33.29 13.65 17.48
CA ALA A 590 -33.91 12.50 18.15
C ALA A 590 -35.31 12.11 17.62
N LEU A 591 -35.79 12.76 16.56
CA LEU A 591 -37.07 12.43 15.94
C LEU A 591 -36.83 12.25 14.44
N LEU A 592 -36.93 11.00 13.98
CA LEU A 592 -37.42 10.57 12.66
C LEU A 592 -37.06 9.09 12.44
N VAL A 593 -37.73 8.22 13.19
CA VAL A 593 -38.02 6.84 12.77
C VAL A 593 -39.37 6.47 13.39
N ASP A 594 -40.49 6.70 12.69
CA ASP A 594 -41.33 5.57 12.30
C ASP A 594 -42.37 5.92 11.21
N GLN A 595 -42.45 4.97 10.28
CA GLN A 595 -43.57 4.52 9.45
C GLN A 595 -44.04 5.24 8.17
N SER A 596 -44.19 4.34 7.20
CA SER A 596 -44.52 4.39 5.79
C SER A 596 -46.02 4.48 5.53
N GLU A 597 -46.34 5.18 4.44
CA GLU A 597 -47.41 4.94 3.44
C GLU A 597 -48.76 4.38 3.92
N ASN A 598 -49.80 5.22 3.77
CA ASN A 598 -50.99 4.77 3.08
C ASN A 598 -51.67 5.90 2.29
N ASP A 599 -52.17 5.50 1.13
CA ASP A 599 -52.53 6.31 -0.01
C ASP A 599 -53.96 6.91 0.06
N ASN A 600 -54.17 7.98 -0.70
CA ASN A 600 -55.42 8.44 -1.33
C ASN A 600 -56.50 9.28 -0.58
N ARG A 601 -56.57 10.53 -1.06
CA ARG A 601 -57.75 11.31 -1.55
C ARG A 601 -58.37 12.42 -0.69
N ASN A 602 -58.41 13.58 -1.35
CA ASN A 602 -59.36 14.70 -1.30
C ASN A 602 -59.03 15.88 -0.39
N ALA A 603 -59.10 17.05 -1.04
CA ALA A 603 -58.77 18.38 -0.57
C ALA A 603 -59.75 18.92 0.48
N GLU A 604 -59.22 19.61 1.51
CA GLU A 604 -59.63 20.92 2.05
C GLU A 604 -58.82 21.25 3.35
N PRO A 605 -58.74 22.53 3.79
CA PRO A 605 -57.55 23.08 4.45
C PRO A 605 -57.47 22.75 5.95
N GLN A 606 -56.29 22.30 6.43
CA GLN A 606 -56.06 21.99 7.84
C GLN A 606 -55.07 22.95 8.53
N GLN A 607 -55.45 23.29 9.76
CA GLN A 607 -54.73 24.06 10.77
C GLN A 607 -53.42 23.37 11.19
N SER A 608 -52.26 23.98 10.90
CA SER A 608 -50.93 23.47 11.24
C SER A 608 -50.37 24.12 12.52
N GLY A 609 -51.07 24.00 13.66
CA GLY A 609 -50.66 24.66 14.91
C GLY A 609 -50.74 23.82 16.19
N HIS A 610 -51.19 22.57 16.12
CA HIS A 610 -51.44 21.75 17.31
C HIS A 610 -50.43 20.60 17.55
N GLU A 611 -49.83 20.02 16.52
CA GLU A 611 -48.99 18.81 16.67
C GLU A 611 -47.58 19.07 17.24
N GLU A 612 -46.94 20.20 16.93
CA GLU A 612 -45.62 20.56 17.50
C GLU A 612 -45.66 20.79 19.03
N ASN A 613 -46.81 21.25 19.55
CA ASN A 613 -47.00 21.48 20.98
C ASN A 613 -47.16 20.17 21.77
N ASP A 614 -47.74 19.14 21.15
CA ASP A 614 -48.05 17.87 21.82
C ASP A 614 -46.81 16.98 21.99
N GLU A 615 -45.89 16.96 21.02
CA GLU A 615 -44.62 16.21 21.12
C GLU A 615 -43.66 16.81 22.16
N GLU A 616 -43.56 18.15 22.20
CA GLU A 616 -42.74 18.85 23.20
C GLU A 616 -43.33 18.66 24.61
N TYR A 617 -44.66 18.66 24.72
CA TYR A 617 -45.37 18.36 25.96
C TYR A 617 -45.10 16.93 26.43
N GLU A 618 -45.17 15.92 25.56
CA GLU A 618 -44.88 14.53 25.90
C GLU A 618 -43.41 14.33 26.34
N LYS A 619 -42.46 14.95 25.64
CA LYS A 619 -41.04 14.91 25.99
C LYS A 619 -40.74 15.52 27.36
N ASN A 620 -41.42 16.62 27.69
CA ASN A 620 -41.33 17.26 28.99
C ASN A 620 -41.89 16.38 30.11
N ILE A 621 -42.98 15.65 29.85
CA ILE A 621 -43.54 14.66 30.78
C ILE A 621 -42.56 13.49 31.00
N LYS A 622 -42.03 12.90 29.92
CA LYS A 622 -41.04 11.80 29.99
C LYS A 622 -39.84 12.19 30.84
N THR A 623 -39.29 13.38 30.62
CA THR A 623 -38.13 13.90 31.36
C THR A 623 -38.45 14.13 32.84
N LYS A 624 -39.62 14.72 33.16
CA LYS A 624 -40.07 14.92 34.54
C LYS A 624 -40.19 13.59 35.28
N ILE A 625 -40.84 12.59 34.68
CA ILE A 625 -41.02 11.27 35.28
C ILE A 625 -39.66 10.62 35.53
N LEU A 626 -38.79 10.51 34.51
CA LEU A 626 -37.48 9.87 34.65
C LEU A 626 -36.59 10.57 35.68
N SER A 627 -36.64 11.91 35.76
CA SER A 627 -35.91 12.67 36.78
C SER A 627 -36.38 12.35 38.21
N ALA A 628 -37.69 12.18 38.41
CA ALA A 628 -38.26 11.82 39.70
C ALA A 628 -37.98 10.37 40.07
N SER A 629 -37.96 9.47 39.08
CA SER A 629 -37.64 8.05 39.24
C SER A 629 -36.24 7.80 39.82
N LEU A 630 -35.27 8.70 39.57
CA LEU A 630 -33.89 8.57 40.07
C LEU A 630 -33.81 8.53 41.61
N LYS A 631 -34.79 9.10 42.33
CA LYS A 631 -34.85 9.07 43.80
C LYS A 631 -35.14 7.68 44.35
N PHE A 632 -35.80 6.83 43.55
CA PHE A 632 -36.23 5.49 43.94
C PHE A 632 -35.28 4.38 43.49
N VAL A 633 -34.30 4.69 42.66
CA VAL A 633 -33.28 3.75 42.15
C VAL A 633 -32.42 3.11 43.26
N PRO A 634 -32.02 3.80 44.35
CA PRO A 634 -31.25 3.17 45.43
C PRO A 634 -31.99 2.01 46.11
N ASP A 635 -33.32 2.10 46.20
CA ASP A 635 -34.16 1.12 46.89
C ASP A 635 -34.74 0.06 45.94
N MET A 636 -35.14 0.45 44.73
CA MET A 636 -35.86 -0.40 43.76
C MET A 636 -35.02 -0.84 42.56
N GLY A 637 -33.75 -0.41 42.49
CA GLY A 637 -32.84 -0.66 41.38
C GLY A 637 -33.26 0.04 40.07
N TRP A 638 -32.54 -0.27 38.99
CA TRP A 638 -32.84 0.25 37.66
C TRP A 638 -33.98 -0.55 37.02
N SER A 639 -35.21 -0.28 37.46
CA SER A 639 -36.38 -1.12 37.17
C SER A 639 -37.60 -0.30 36.71
N LYS A 640 -38.59 -0.99 36.14
CA LYS A 640 -39.90 -0.38 35.81
C LYS A 640 -40.63 0.10 37.07
N GLN A 641 -40.40 -0.54 38.22
CA GLN A 641 -41.00 -0.15 39.50
C GLN A 641 -40.51 1.22 39.96
N ALA A 642 -39.22 1.54 39.77
CA ALA A 642 -38.68 2.87 40.02
C ALA A 642 -39.30 3.94 39.11
N ILE A 643 -39.65 3.57 37.87
CA ILE A 643 -40.35 4.46 36.93
C ILE A 643 -41.78 4.72 37.40
N SER A 644 -42.52 3.68 37.79
CA SER A 644 -43.88 3.79 38.33
C SER A 644 -43.93 4.64 39.60
N ALA A 645 -43.03 4.41 40.56
CA ALA A 645 -42.94 5.21 41.78
C ALA A 645 -42.55 6.67 41.51
N GLY A 646 -41.64 6.89 40.55
CA GLY A 646 -41.28 8.22 40.06
C GLY A 646 -42.50 8.95 39.50
N ALA A 647 -43.27 8.30 38.62
CA ALA A 647 -44.48 8.86 38.04
C ALA A 647 -45.51 9.27 39.11
N GLU A 648 -45.77 8.40 40.09
CA GLU A 648 -46.69 8.67 41.20
C GLU A 648 -46.25 9.87 42.04
N SER A 649 -44.93 10.02 42.24
CA SER A 649 -44.38 11.16 42.99
C SER A 649 -44.55 12.52 42.31
N VAL A 650 -44.76 12.55 40.98
CA VAL A 650 -45.02 13.78 40.21
C VAL A 650 -46.50 13.91 39.81
N GLY A 651 -47.38 13.08 40.37
CA GLY A 651 -48.82 13.15 40.16
C GLY A 651 -49.35 12.40 38.94
N TYR A 652 -48.55 11.50 38.33
CA TYR A 652 -48.96 10.65 37.22
C TYR A 652 -49.26 9.20 37.69
N PRO A 653 -50.21 8.47 37.08
CA PRO A 653 -50.49 7.08 37.46
C PRO A 653 -49.28 6.15 37.23
N GLY A 654 -49.04 5.20 38.14
CA GLY A 654 -47.93 4.23 38.01
C GLY A 654 -47.97 3.34 36.75
N VAL A 655 -49.13 3.24 36.10
CA VAL A 655 -49.33 2.53 34.82
C VAL A 655 -48.65 3.26 33.64
N ILE A 656 -48.29 4.53 33.80
CA ILE A 656 -47.65 5.35 32.76
C ILE A 656 -46.23 4.88 32.40
N HIS A 657 -45.67 3.89 33.09
CA HIS A 657 -44.41 3.25 32.68
C HIS A 657 -44.48 2.66 31.26
N GLY A 658 -45.68 2.38 30.73
CA GLY A 658 -45.89 1.98 29.32
C GLY A 658 -45.48 3.05 28.29
N LEU A 659 -45.32 4.30 28.71
CA LEU A 659 -44.78 5.42 27.91
C LEU A 659 -43.29 5.23 27.56
N PHE A 660 -42.61 4.28 28.21
CA PHE A 660 -41.20 3.96 28.01
C PHE A 660 -41.05 2.55 27.43
N PRO A 661 -41.03 2.39 26.08
CA PRO A 661 -40.97 1.06 25.45
C PRO A 661 -39.70 0.28 25.85
N ASN A 662 -38.60 0.98 26.11
CA ASN A 662 -37.32 0.39 26.56
C ASN A 662 -37.23 0.22 28.09
N GLY A 663 -38.31 0.52 28.82
CA GLY A 663 -38.44 0.30 30.27
C GLY A 663 -37.27 0.86 31.09
N SER A 664 -36.63 -0.01 31.87
CA SER A 664 -35.48 0.34 32.72
C SER A 664 -34.28 0.90 31.95
N ALA A 665 -34.09 0.54 30.68
CA ALA A 665 -33.01 1.08 29.87
C ALA A 665 -33.18 2.57 29.58
N ALA A 666 -34.43 3.05 29.43
CA ALA A 666 -34.70 4.47 29.25
C ALA A 666 -34.25 5.29 30.48
N LEU A 667 -34.42 4.74 31.69
CA LEU A 667 -33.98 5.36 32.94
C LEU A 667 -32.45 5.41 33.05
N VAL A 668 -31.76 4.32 32.71
CA VAL A 668 -30.29 4.25 32.72
C VAL A 668 -29.68 5.21 31.68
N LEU A 669 -30.19 5.20 30.45
CA LEU A 669 -29.71 6.08 29.37
C LEU A 669 -29.98 7.55 29.66
N TYR A 670 -31.14 7.86 30.28
CA TYR A 670 -31.45 9.20 30.76
C TYR A 670 -30.46 9.68 31.80
N PHE A 671 -30.18 8.85 32.83
CA PHE A 671 -29.18 9.18 33.85
C PHE A 671 -27.79 9.40 33.23
N TYR A 672 -27.37 8.51 32.32
CA TYR A 672 -26.08 8.62 31.65
C TYR A 672 -25.95 9.93 30.85
N SER A 673 -26.97 10.27 30.06
CA SER A 673 -27.03 11.51 29.28
C SER A 673 -27.06 12.76 30.17
N MET A 674 -27.79 12.69 31.29
CA MET A 674 -27.88 13.76 32.29
C MET A 674 -26.50 14.05 32.91
N CYS A 675 -25.77 13.01 33.34
CA CYS A 675 -24.41 13.16 33.89
C CYS A 675 -23.42 13.71 32.86
N ASN A 676 -23.50 13.29 31.59
CA ASN A 676 -22.64 13.86 30.54
C ASN A 676 -22.91 15.35 30.34
N ARG A 677 -24.20 15.76 30.33
CA ARG A 677 -24.58 17.17 30.22
C ARG A 677 -24.09 17.99 31.42
N GLU A 678 -24.20 17.45 32.63
CA GLU A 678 -23.72 18.09 33.85
C GLU A 678 -22.18 18.26 33.83
N LEU A 679 -21.45 17.22 33.42
CA LEU A 679 -20.00 17.30 33.24
C LEU A 679 -19.63 18.40 32.24
N ASN A 680 -20.29 18.46 31.09
CA ASN A 680 -20.01 19.48 30.09
C ASN A 680 -20.22 20.90 30.62
N GLN A 681 -21.26 21.12 31.43
CA GLN A 681 -21.48 22.42 32.07
C GLN A 681 -20.39 22.78 33.08
N ILE A 682 -19.81 21.78 33.77
CA ILE A 682 -18.67 21.98 34.68
C ILE A 682 -17.43 22.35 33.86
N LEU A 683 -17.11 21.58 32.82
CA LEU A 683 -15.93 21.81 31.97
C LEU A 683 -16.01 23.15 31.21
N GLU A 684 -17.21 23.53 30.75
CA GLU A 684 -17.44 24.83 30.09
C GLU A 684 -17.17 25.99 31.05
N LYS A 685 -17.66 25.92 32.29
CA LYS A 685 -17.40 26.93 33.32
C LYS A 685 -15.92 27.01 33.66
N GLU A 686 -15.24 25.87 33.80
CA GLU A 686 -13.79 25.83 34.04
C GLU A 686 -13.00 26.45 32.88
N ALA A 687 -13.40 26.20 31.64
CA ALA A 687 -12.80 26.80 30.46
C ALA A 687 -12.99 28.33 30.41
N MET A 688 -14.20 28.83 30.71
CA MET A 688 -14.49 30.27 30.75
C MET A 688 -13.67 30.99 31.83
N VAL A 689 -13.49 30.39 33.00
CA VAL A 689 -12.69 30.97 34.10
C VAL A 689 -11.21 31.13 33.68
N ILE A 690 -10.65 30.13 32.99
CA ILE A 690 -9.26 30.16 32.48
C ILE A 690 -9.06 31.27 31.42
N GLU A 691 -10.09 31.60 30.65
CA GLU A 691 -10.03 32.70 29.67
C GLU A 691 -10.11 34.09 30.32
N THR A 692 -10.85 34.23 31.43
CA THR A 692 -11.04 35.51 32.13
C THR A 692 -9.95 35.88 33.13
N ASP A 693 -9.25 34.90 33.74
CA ASP A 693 -8.22 35.16 34.76
C ASP A 693 -6.86 34.55 34.36
N SER A 694 -6.05 35.37 33.67
CA SER A 694 -4.74 35.00 33.14
C SER A 694 -3.68 34.67 34.21
N SER A 695 -4.02 34.84 35.49
CA SER A 695 -3.16 34.61 36.66
C SER A 695 -3.18 33.16 37.15
N SER A 696 -4.16 32.36 36.73
CA SER A 696 -4.33 30.98 37.20
C SER A 696 -3.42 30.00 36.44
N PRO A 697 -2.69 29.09 37.12
CA PRO A 697 -1.82 28.14 36.44
C PRO A 697 -2.65 27.18 35.58
N ARG A 698 -2.38 27.13 34.26
CA ARG A 698 -3.03 26.17 33.35
C ARG A 698 -2.70 24.74 33.80
N LYS A 699 -3.73 23.96 34.10
CA LYS A 699 -3.60 22.51 34.34
C LYS A 699 -3.04 21.86 33.08
N THR A 700 -2.18 20.85 33.25
CA THR A 700 -1.71 20.06 32.11
C THR A 700 -2.87 19.22 31.55
N PRO A 701 -2.85 18.82 30.26
CA PRO A 701 -3.93 18.04 29.66
C PRO A 701 -4.23 16.74 30.42
N GLU A 702 -3.22 16.11 31.00
CA GLU A 702 -3.36 14.88 31.78
C GLU A 702 -4.15 15.12 33.06
N GLN A 703 -3.87 16.23 33.74
CA GLN A 703 -4.59 16.64 34.94
C GLN A 703 -6.04 17.00 34.61
N GLN A 704 -6.29 17.66 33.48
CA GLN A 704 -7.65 17.98 33.02
C GLN A 704 -8.46 16.72 32.72
N VAL A 705 -7.85 15.75 32.01
CA VAL A 705 -8.49 14.46 31.73
C VAL A 705 -8.78 13.71 33.02
N ARG A 706 -7.83 13.67 33.97
CA ARG A 706 -8.02 13.02 35.27
C ARG A 706 -9.18 13.64 36.04
N ASP A 707 -9.16 14.96 36.20
CA ASP A 707 -10.16 15.70 36.97
C ASP A 707 -11.56 15.55 36.33
N ALA A 708 -11.65 15.53 34.99
CA ALA A 708 -12.91 15.32 34.27
C ALA A 708 -13.46 13.90 34.44
N VAL A 709 -12.61 12.87 34.32
CA VAL A 709 -13.00 11.46 34.54
C VAL A 709 -13.42 11.22 35.98
N GLU A 710 -12.68 11.78 36.95
CA GLU A 710 -13.03 11.72 38.36
C GLU A 710 -14.38 12.38 38.63
N THR A 711 -14.59 13.61 38.15
CA THR A 711 -15.85 14.35 38.29
C THR A 711 -17.02 13.53 37.72
N ARG A 712 -16.84 12.94 36.54
CA ARG A 712 -17.87 12.11 35.91
C ARG A 712 -18.19 10.84 36.69
N LEU A 713 -17.18 10.18 37.28
CA LEU A 713 -17.37 8.96 38.06
C LEU A 713 -17.95 9.26 39.46
N ARG A 714 -17.66 10.42 40.05
CA ARG A 714 -18.27 10.86 41.31
C ARG A 714 -19.79 10.96 41.22
N MET A 715 -20.34 11.32 40.06
CA MET A 715 -21.79 11.33 39.80
C MET A 715 -22.44 9.93 39.92
N VAL A 716 -21.66 8.85 39.79
CA VAL A 716 -22.13 7.46 39.90
C VAL A 716 -22.14 6.97 41.35
N ILE A 717 -21.37 7.59 42.26
CA ILE A 717 -21.24 7.16 43.67
C ILE A 717 -22.59 6.93 44.37
N PRO A 718 -23.59 7.83 44.25
CA PRO A 718 -24.89 7.63 44.91
C PRO A 718 -25.61 6.34 44.47
N TYR A 719 -25.29 5.84 43.27
CA TYR A 719 -25.91 4.67 42.65
C TYR A 719 -24.98 3.46 42.58
N LYS A 720 -23.78 3.52 43.19
CA LYS A 720 -22.74 2.48 43.09
C LYS A 720 -23.22 1.06 43.39
N LYS A 721 -24.13 0.89 44.36
CA LYS A 721 -24.69 -0.42 44.73
C LYS A 721 -25.50 -1.08 43.61
N SER A 722 -26.26 -0.30 42.83
CA SER A 722 -27.09 -0.78 41.73
C SER A 722 -26.48 -0.51 40.35
N TRP A 723 -25.32 0.15 40.26
CA TRP A 723 -24.63 0.44 39.01
C TRP A 723 -24.23 -0.80 38.18
N PRO A 724 -23.84 -1.95 38.77
CA PRO A 724 -23.61 -3.17 38.00
C PRO A 724 -24.83 -3.60 37.17
N GLN A 725 -26.04 -3.44 37.73
CA GLN A 725 -27.30 -3.70 37.03
C GLN A 725 -27.50 -2.73 35.86
N ALA A 726 -27.21 -1.43 36.04
CA ALA A 726 -27.29 -0.44 34.98
C ALA A 726 -26.31 -0.74 33.83
N MET A 727 -25.08 -1.12 34.15
CA MET A 727 -24.09 -1.52 33.14
C MET A 727 -24.55 -2.73 32.34
N ALA A 728 -25.08 -3.76 33.01
CA ALA A 728 -25.63 -4.93 32.32
C ALA A 728 -26.76 -4.55 31.36
N ILE A 729 -27.69 -3.67 31.78
CA ILE A 729 -28.78 -3.17 30.92
C ILE A 729 -28.23 -2.44 29.67
N MET A 730 -27.18 -1.61 29.82
CA MET A 730 -26.54 -0.91 28.71
C MET A 730 -25.84 -1.85 27.70
N THR A 731 -25.37 -3.03 28.15
CA THR A 731 -24.71 -4.01 27.28
C THR A 731 -25.67 -4.89 26.47
N LEU A 732 -26.98 -4.82 26.73
CA LEU A 732 -27.97 -5.56 25.96
C LEU A 732 -28.03 -5.04 24.50
N PRO A 733 -28.10 -5.90 23.47
CA PRO A 733 -28.06 -5.52 22.06
C PRO A 733 -28.93 -4.30 21.65
N PRO A 734 -30.20 -4.15 22.09
CA PRO A 734 -31.01 -2.99 21.71
C PRO A 734 -30.53 -1.66 22.32
N ASN A 735 -29.73 -1.70 23.40
CA ASN A 735 -29.28 -0.51 24.13
C ASN A 735 -27.83 -0.12 23.80
N VAL A 736 -27.04 -1.05 23.25
CA VAL A 736 -25.62 -0.85 22.92
C VAL A 736 -25.39 0.36 22.00
N PRO A 737 -26.15 0.60 20.92
CA PRO A 737 -25.91 1.76 20.05
C PRO A 737 -26.00 3.09 20.82
N THR A 738 -27.05 3.26 21.62
CA THR A 738 -27.27 4.49 22.39
C THR A 738 -26.27 4.63 23.54
N ALA A 739 -25.94 3.53 24.23
CA ALA A 739 -24.94 3.53 25.29
C ALA A 739 -23.53 3.86 24.75
N LEU A 740 -23.17 3.32 23.58
CA LEU A 740 -21.90 3.60 22.92
C LEU A 740 -21.84 5.04 22.41
N ALA A 741 -22.92 5.56 21.81
CA ALA A 741 -22.99 6.96 21.40
C ALA A 741 -22.79 7.91 22.59
N ASN A 742 -23.41 7.62 23.74
CA ASN A 742 -23.21 8.38 24.97
C ASN A 742 -21.77 8.31 25.51
N LEU A 743 -21.11 7.15 25.44
CA LEU A 743 -19.70 6.99 25.83
C LEU A 743 -18.76 7.77 24.89
N LEU A 744 -18.95 7.64 23.58
CA LEU A 744 -18.12 8.34 22.60
C LEU A 744 -18.28 9.86 22.72
N THR A 745 -19.50 10.34 22.98
CA THR A 745 -19.76 11.76 23.24
C THR A 745 -19.02 12.24 24.49
N LEU A 746 -19.13 11.50 25.60
CA LEU A 746 -18.41 11.81 26.84
C LEU A 746 -16.89 11.96 26.61
N VAL A 747 -16.31 11.01 25.88
CA VAL A 747 -14.87 10.98 25.63
C VAL A 747 -14.44 12.09 24.68
N ASP A 748 -15.27 12.40 23.68
CA ASP A 748 -15.05 13.51 22.74
C ASP A 748 -15.06 14.86 23.48
N ASP A 749 -16.04 15.07 24.37
CA ASP A 749 -16.16 16.29 25.17
C ASP A 749 -14.96 16.48 26.11
N ILE A 750 -14.53 15.44 26.82
CA ILE A 750 -13.35 15.50 27.68
C ILE A 750 -12.10 15.85 26.86
N CYS A 751 -11.88 15.21 25.70
CA CYS A 751 -10.76 15.52 24.82
C CYS A 751 -10.83 16.97 24.30
N TYR A 752 -12.01 17.46 23.94
CA TYR A 752 -12.21 18.82 23.44
C TYR A 752 -11.81 19.88 24.46
N TYR A 753 -12.29 19.74 25.71
CA TYR A 753 -11.97 20.66 26.81
C TYR A 753 -10.54 20.50 27.33
N ALA A 754 -9.93 19.31 27.17
CA ALA A 754 -8.50 19.09 27.42
C ALA A 754 -7.57 19.69 26.33
N GLY A 755 -8.13 20.35 25.31
CA GLY A 755 -7.36 21.04 24.27
C GLY A 755 -6.91 20.17 23.11
N ASP A 756 -7.45 18.96 22.94
CA ASP A 756 -7.18 18.13 21.76
C ASP A 756 -7.66 18.83 20.48
N ARG A 757 -6.77 18.92 19.49
CA ARG A 757 -7.03 19.50 18.15
C ARG A 757 -6.61 18.54 17.03
N SER A 758 -6.31 17.27 17.35
CA SER A 758 -5.99 16.25 16.36
C SER A 758 -7.16 16.05 15.38
N VAL A 759 -6.84 15.74 14.12
CA VAL A 759 -7.81 15.53 13.02
C VAL A 759 -7.41 14.34 12.12
N ASP A 760 -6.42 13.58 12.56
CA ASP A 760 -5.75 12.47 11.90
C ASP A 760 -6.01 11.15 12.67
N ILE A 761 -5.30 10.06 12.37
CA ILE A 761 -5.48 8.76 13.05
C ILE A 761 -5.32 8.90 14.59
N ASN A 762 -4.52 9.87 15.04
CA ASN A 762 -4.37 10.20 16.46
C ASN A 762 -5.70 10.64 17.11
N TRP A 763 -6.64 11.24 16.36
CA TRP A 763 -7.98 11.58 16.84
C TRP A 763 -8.75 10.33 17.31
N TYR A 764 -8.69 9.26 16.53
CA TYR A 764 -9.35 7.98 16.82
C TYR A 764 -8.66 7.25 17.97
N ILE A 765 -7.32 7.19 17.93
CA ILE A 765 -6.51 6.52 18.97
C ILE A 765 -6.75 7.14 20.35
N ARG A 766 -6.72 8.47 20.46
CA ARG A 766 -6.91 9.18 21.75
C ARG A 766 -8.29 8.90 22.37
N ARG A 767 -9.35 8.86 21.57
CA ARG A 767 -10.72 8.56 22.04
C ARG A 767 -10.86 7.09 22.44
N MET A 768 -10.27 6.17 21.70
CA MET A 768 -10.28 4.75 22.09
C MET A 768 -9.54 4.50 23.41
N ILE A 769 -8.39 5.14 23.59
CA ILE A 769 -7.62 5.08 24.83
C ILE A 769 -8.43 5.66 25.99
N LEU A 770 -8.95 6.88 25.87
CA LEU A 770 -9.69 7.52 26.94
C LEU A 770 -11.00 6.79 27.28
N ALA A 771 -11.71 6.24 26.31
CA ALA A 771 -12.88 5.38 26.55
C ALA A 771 -12.49 4.13 27.37
N THR A 772 -11.31 3.56 27.11
CA THR A 772 -10.78 2.41 27.85
C THR A 772 -10.36 2.80 29.27
N ILE A 773 -9.70 3.95 29.47
CA ILE A 773 -9.39 4.49 30.80
C ILE A 773 -10.67 4.69 31.60
N TYR A 774 -11.67 5.37 31.02
CA TYR A 774 -12.95 5.63 31.69
C TYR A 774 -13.62 4.30 32.11
N LYS A 775 -13.75 3.34 31.19
CA LYS A 775 -14.45 2.08 31.46
C LYS A 775 -13.70 1.16 32.41
N SER A 776 -12.37 1.07 32.31
CA SER A 776 -11.57 0.28 33.26
C SER A 776 -11.61 0.88 34.67
N THR A 777 -11.58 2.22 34.78
CA THR A 777 -11.70 2.92 36.07
C THR A 777 -13.11 2.78 36.66
N GLU A 778 -14.16 2.87 35.82
CA GLU A 778 -15.56 2.63 36.21
C GLU A 778 -15.74 1.22 36.79
N LEU A 779 -15.11 0.20 36.19
CA LEU A 779 -15.15 -1.17 36.68
C LEU A 779 -14.37 -1.34 38.00
N TYR A 780 -13.18 -0.74 38.10
CA TYR A 780 -12.37 -0.77 39.33
C TYR A 780 -13.13 -0.14 40.51
N MET A 781 -13.78 1.00 40.25
CA MET A 781 -14.57 1.74 41.24
C MET A 781 -15.67 0.90 41.89
N LEU A 782 -16.24 -0.07 41.20
CA LEU A 782 -17.31 -0.92 41.75
C LEU A 782 -16.82 -1.87 42.84
N GLN A 783 -15.55 -2.25 42.81
CA GLN A 783 -14.94 -3.14 43.79
C GLN A 783 -14.26 -2.38 44.93
N ASP A 784 -13.97 -1.09 44.72
CA ASP A 784 -13.25 -0.26 45.68
C ASP A 784 -14.08 -0.01 46.96
N ARG A 785 -13.48 -0.29 48.11
CA ARG A 785 -14.05 -0.03 49.45
C ARG A 785 -13.23 0.96 50.27
N SER A 786 -12.20 1.56 49.66
CA SER A 786 -11.37 2.57 50.29
C SER A 786 -12.15 3.86 50.56
N GLU A 787 -11.69 4.62 51.55
CA GLU A 787 -12.25 5.92 51.90
C GLU A 787 -12.18 6.88 50.71
N ASP A 788 -13.31 7.54 50.39
CA ASP A 788 -13.52 8.39 49.21
C ASP A 788 -13.05 7.78 47.87
N HIS A 789 -12.98 6.45 47.79
CA HIS A 789 -12.53 5.71 46.60
C HIS A 789 -11.10 6.08 46.16
N LYS A 790 -10.24 6.35 47.14
CA LYS A 790 -8.83 6.70 46.93
C LYS A 790 -8.09 5.72 46.01
N GLU A 791 -8.34 4.42 46.14
CA GLU A 791 -7.71 3.41 45.28
C GLU A 791 -8.16 3.51 43.81
N THR A 792 -9.41 3.91 43.56
CA THR A 792 -9.92 4.19 42.22
C THR A 792 -9.19 5.36 41.57
N TRP A 793 -8.96 6.45 42.32
CA TRP A 793 -8.26 7.62 41.80
C TRP A 793 -6.77 7.36 41.57
N LEU A 794 -6.14 6.54 42.43
CA LEU A 794 -4.78 6.04 42.20
C LEU A 794 -4.69 5.09 41.00
N PHE A 795 -5.74 4.30 40.75
CA PHE A 795 -5.83 3.47 39.54
C PHE A 795 -5.96 4.34 38.28
N LEU A 796 -6.83 5.36 38.30
CA LEU A 796 -6.99 6.32 37.21
C LEU A 796 -5.67 7.01 36.86
N GLU A 797 -4.97 7.54 37.87
CA GLU A 797 -3.66 8.19 37.69
C GLU A 797 -2.67 7.23 37.02
N ARG A 798 -2.55 5.99 37.50
CA ARG A 798 -1.68 4.97 36.88
C ARG A 798 -2.04 4.73 35.40
N ARG A 799 -3.33 4.59 35.07
CA ARG A 799 -3.77 4.36 33.68
C ARG A 799 -3.46 5.55 32.77
N ILE A 800 -3.58 6.78 33.25
CA ILE A 800 -3.20 7.98 32.50
C ILE A 800 -1.67 7.99 32.28
N GLN A 801 -0.87 7.72 33.31
CA GLN A 801 0.60 7.65 33.20
C GLN A 801 1.08 6.55 32.24
N ASP A 802 0.48 5.36 32.29
CA ASP A 802 0.79 4.26 31.37
C ASP A 802 0.54 4.66 29.91
N THR A 803 -0.51 5.44 29.64
CA THR A 803 -0.83 5.89 28.28
C THR A 803 0.12 6.95 27.76
N LEU A 804 0.70 7.79 28.62
CA LEU A 804 1.74 8.75 28.22
C LEU A 804 3.02 8.03 27.78
N GLN A 805 3.39 6.94 28.48
CA GLN A 805 4.55 6.12 28.10
C GLN A 805 4.31 5.43 26.74
N VAL A 806 3.11 4.89 26.53
CA VAL A 806 2.71 4.31 25.24
C VAL A 806 2.69 5.38 24.14
N GLN A 807 2.19 6.58 24.42
CA GLN A 807 2.18 7.70 23.48
C GLN A 807 3.60 8.17 23.12
N MET A 808 4.53 8.24 24.08
CA MET A 808 5.93 8.56 23.83
C MET A 808 6.62 7.50 22.95
N MET A 809 6.33 6.22 23.17
CA MET A 809 6.79 5.12 22.30
C MET A 809 6.18 5.19 20.89
N LEU A 810 4.91 5.58 20.79
CA LEU A 810 4.17 5.77 19.52
C LEU A 810 4.75 6.90 18.66
N SER A 811 5.06 8.05 19.26
CA SER A 811 5.71 9.16 18.55
C SER A 811 7.17 8.89 18.15
N SER A 812 7.76 7.82 18.68
CA SER A 812 9.13 7.38 18.39
C SER A 812 9.20 6.18 17.43
N SER A 813 8.06 5.61 17.02
CA SER A 813 7.99 4.38 16.22
C SER A 813 7.20 4.57 14.93
N ASN A 814 7.76 4.15 13.80
CA ASN A 814 7.17 4.26 12.46
C ASN A 814 6.05 3.22 12.16
N LYS A 815 5.39 2.65 13.17
CA LYS A 815 4.41 1.54 12.99
C LYS A 815 3.15 1.68 13.90
N PRO A 816 2.08 2.33 13.43
CA PRO A 816 0.84 2.53 14.20
C PRO A 816 -0.02 1.27 14.38
N ASP A 817 0.07 0.28 13.48
CA ASP A 817 -0.81 -0.92 13.47
C ASP A 817 -0.58 -1.86 14.67
N GLU A 818 0.67 -1.95 15.14
CA GLU A 818 1.08 -2.85 16.22
C GLU A 818 0.58 -2.36 17.60
N ALA A 819 0.30 -1.06 17.72
CA ALA A 819 -0.25 -0.46 18.92
C ALA A 819 -1.78 -0.56 18.97
N LEU A 820 -2.46 -0.43 17.82
CA LEU A 820 -3.90 -0.67 17.73
C LEU A 820 -4.24 -2.09 18.19
N ASN A 821 -3.42 -3.08 17.81
CA ASN A 821 -3.56 -4.46 18.25
C ASN A 821 -3.42 -4.62 19.77
N ARG A 822 -2.43 -3.97 20.41
CA ARG A 822 -2.27 -4.01 21.88
C ARG A 822 -3.40 -3.29 22.62
N VAL A 823 -3.93 -2.20 22.07
CA VAL A 823 -5.10 -1.50 22.62
C VAL A 823 -6.35 -2.39 22.49
N THR A 824 -6.54 -3.09 21.38
CA THR A 824 -7.64 -4.05 21.22
C THR A 824 -7.52 -5.24 22.18
N GLU A 825 -6.33 -5.79 22.39
CA GLU A 825 -6.09 -6.86 23.37
C GLU A 825 -6.42 -6.40 24.79
N THR A 826 -5.99 -5.18 25.16
CA THR A 826 -6.29 -4.60 26.47
C THR A 826 -7.79 -4.36 26.65
N ALA A 827 -8.49 -3.85 25.62
CA ALA A 827 -9.93 -3.67 25.63
C ALA A 827 -10.67 -5.02 25.76
N THR A 828 -10.22 -6.07 25.08
CA THR A 828 -10.79 -7.42 25.23
C THR A 828 -10.57 -7.98 26.63
N ALA A 829 -9.42 -7.75 27.26
CA ALA A 829 -9.15 -8.18 28.63
C ALA A 829 -10.03 -7.46 29.66
N VAL A 830 -10.26 -6.15 29.49
CA VAL A 830 -11.20 -5.38 30.31
C VAL A 830 -12.64 -5.91 30.13
N PHE A 831 -13.03 -6.25 28.89
CA PHE A 831 -14.35 -6.80 28.59
C PHE A 831 -14.56 -8.19 29.23
N ILE A 832 -13.55 -9.06 29.17
CA ILE A 832 -13.57 -10.39 29.81
C ILE A 832 -13.65 -10.24 31.34
N THR A 833 -12.92 -9.28 31.90
CA THR A 833 -12.93 -9.00 33.34
C THR A 833 -14.29 -8.46 33.77
N ALA A 834 -14.90 -7.55 33.00
CA ALA A 834 -16.26 -7.06 33.25
C ALA A 834 -17.30 -8.19 33.19
N ARG A 835 -17.19 -9.08 32.19
CA ARG A 835 -18.05 -10.26 32.04
C ARG A 835 -18.00 -11.16 33.27
N ASN A 836 -16.79 -11.43 33.78
CA ASN A 836 -16.57 -12.25 34.97
C ASN A 836 -17.08 -11.57 36.26
N ILE A 837 -16.94 -10.25 36.38
CA ILE A 837 -17.42 -9.47 37.54
C ILE A 837 -18.95 -9.39 37.56
N LEU A 838 -19.60 -9.35 36.38
CA LEU A 838 -21.04 -9.25 36.24
C LEU A 838 -21.79 -10.59 36.40
N GLY A 839 -21.09 -11.70 36.67
CA GLY A 839 -21.70 -13.02 36.86
C GLY A 839 -22.35 -13.60 35.60
N LEU A 840 -21.98 -13.10 34.42
CA LEU A 840 -22.43 -13.58 33.11
C LEU A 840 -21.48 -14.70 32.65
N ASN A 841 -21.63 -15.90 33.24
CA ASN A 841 -20.98 -17.11 32.72
C ASN A 841 -21.75 -17.71 31.55
#